data_AF-A0A1V9X9F6-F1
#
_entry.id   AF-A0A1V9X9F6-F1
#
_cell.length_a   1.000
_cell.length_b   1.000
_cell.length_c   1.000
_cell.angle_alpha   90.00
_cell.angle_beta   90.00
_cell.angle_gamma   90.00
#
_symmetry.space_group_name_H-M   'P 1'
#
loop_
_entity.id
_entity.type
_entity.pdbx_description
1 polymer ?
#
loop_
_entity_poly.entity_id
_entity_poly.type
_entity_poly.pdbx_seq_one_letter_code
_entity_poly.pdbx_strand_id
1 'polypeptide(L)'
;ADELRPLLLELSCDNLRCDHSGRPPNSMLVLMGSLAPAIWDTCGHTEVVELSSTFKERISRSALFENLFCTMYRFHTGLGAHLIVSEIMAESRLSFTIPQLLLNLWMAEEKRLLNIVLSMESATEGEWRSLQSTAVRRHMHLIETYHKAFETLAEYRGSAFKTSIMKGDRPFEFVPVNLHLQRMTVRQHKHKDVCDYDVVTVGAFTAYPHKYSHGGIHRQLKQLKAMHATAQAQTAAMDASWEAQSILGPDRLSQMAQSILTIEELREEIESCLESLLYNAQLRNVQAMMTLVEKINVKAKKLSVSCEKSLIEEALAIWDTARCSGSTAELRKALPLSLMDGGPPSLNRNKSASLPRQLCSSSGGFTLKDISDEEENEEENRQDDRDFNNGSTLRDSAGSNERYFLHVQSFRSTPTPRSHTPVQDLCEDFEPLDITSLNIRASTMCMTTKVYNLNQQEEYWAEELRPSVRKLRSAMQTLDRIARVTYGLLSLKEPSHTASLSYSVRYRRDVCFAQSLTAAVVALQAKFWCQNPDQVLLRSLGSTGSALATFASYLSCYGDERGMMEDMLVAVKDLRNVTFIIEAVNSKLGPGPRVEGSRVNLRVFLPVPDSVIESAAFLNTSLNNTKFRLQFGLTPIYFNVGINEQATIAEKLGNIDLQERINTGGAELLVGYMRRFQRCQVKENVELQKLAELLDNQLSARRNKNVDVLHTAMRVCYFFSPRVSGFCLFQKFLALLSSNSLTLRIEEKLSE
;
A
#
# COMPACT_ATOMS: atom_id res chain seq x y z
N ALA A 1 -53.34 -18.48 -8.77
CA ALA A 1 -52.79 -17.15 -8.46
C ALA A 1 -51.99 -17.33 -7.20
N ASP A 2 -50.81 -17.89 -7.39
CA ASP A 2 -50.04 -18.51 -6.33
C ASP A 2 -48.79 -17.67 -6.16
N GLU A 3 -48.66 -17.02 -5.00
CA GLU A 3 -47.47 -16.26 -4.68
C GLU A 3 -46.32 -17.25 -4.51
N LEU A 4 -45.46 -17.34 -5.54
CA LEU A 4 -44.18 -18.03 -5.49
C LEU A 4 -43.33 -17.48 -4.33
N ARG A 5 -43.38 -18.17 -3.19
CA ARG A 5 -42.52 -17.87 -2.04
C ARG A 5 -41.09 -18.28 -2.37
N PRO A 6 -40.08 -17.42 -2.14
CA PRO A 6 -38.69 -17.81 -2.32
C PRO A 6 -38.36 -18.95 -1.36
N LEU A 7 -37.72 -20.01 -1.88
CA LEU A 7 -37.25 -21.11 -1.04
C LEU A 7 -35.95 -20.65 -0.37
N LEU A 8 -35.99 -20.47 0.94
CA LEU A 8 -34.79 -20.14 1.71
C LEU A 8 -33.96 -21.42 1.85
N LEU A 9 -32.76 -21.43 1.26
CA LEU A 9 -31.85 -22.58 1.28
C LEU A 9 -30.66 -22.27 2.18
N GLU A 10 -30.56 -22.93 3.32
CA GLU A 10 -29.40 -22.82 4.20
C GLU A 10 -28.51 -24.05 4.03
N LEU A 11 -27.25 -23.80 3.67
CA LEU A 11 -26.18 -24.79 3.64
C LEU A 11 -25.37 -24.65 4.93
N SER A 12 -25.56 -25.60 5.85
CA SER A 12 -24.67 -25.78 7.00
C SER A 12 -23.61 -26.82 6.67
N CYS A 13 -22.37 -26.59 7.10
CA CYS A 13 -21.30 -27.58 7.00
C CYS A 13 -20.62 -27.74 8.36
N ASP A 14 -20.59 -28.97 8.88
CA ASP A 14 -20.12 -29.27 10.24
C ASP A 14 -18.64 -28.97 10.46
N ASN A 15 -17.83 -28.90 9.39
CA ASN A 15 -16.38 -28.80 9.51
C ASN A 15 -15.72 -27.97 8.39
N LEU A 16 -16.15 -26.71 8.17
CA LEU A 16 -15.57 -25.77 7.17
C LEU A 16 -14.11 -25.33 7.39
N ARG A 17 -13.37 -26.07 8.23
CA ARG A 17 -11.94 -25.89 8.48
C ARG A 17 -11.15 -26.32 7.25
N CYS A 18 -10.44 -25.37 6.63
CA CYS A 18 -9.06 -25.69 6.29
C CYS A 18 -8.39 -26.12 7.60
N ASP A 19 -7.76 -27.29 7.66
CA ASP A 19 -7.02 -27.65 8.89
C ASP A 19 -5.80 -26.73 9.08
N HIS A 20 -5.06 -26.85 10.19
CA HIS A 20 -3.90 -25.99 10.43
C HIS A 20 -2.79 -26.11 9.36
N SER A 21 -2.81 -27.20 8.58
CA SER A 21 -1.96 -27.49 7.42
C SER A 21 -2.59 -27.09 6.06
N GLY A 22 -3.81 -26.55 6.05
CA GLY A 22 -4.50 -26.08 4.85
C GLY A 22 -5.26 -27.16 4.06
N ARG A 23 -5.42 -28.39 4.58
CA ARG A 23 -6.24 -29.41 3.89
C ARG A 23 -7.69 -28.98 3.80
N PRO A 24 -8.40 -29.21 2.68
CA PRO A 24 -9.80 -28.85 2.53
C PRO A 24 -10.69 -29.56 3.56
N PRO A 25 -11.84 -28.96 3.91
CA PRO A 25 -12.77 -29.51 4.89
C PRO A 25 -13.37 -30.86 4.48
N ASN A 26 -13.52 -31.78 5.44
CA ASN A 26 -14.41 -32.95 5.28
C ASN A 26 -15.85 -32.48 5.49
N SER A 27 -16.52 -32.19 4.38
CA SER A 27 -17.81 -31.51 4.32
C SER A 27 -18.99 -32.47 4.21
N MET A 28 -19.72 -32.62 5.33
CA MET A 28 -21.15 -32.92 5.24
C MET A 28 -21.86 -31.58 5.05
N LEU A 29 -22.54 -31.39 3.91
CA LEU A 29 -23.44 -30.24 3.73
C LEU A 29 -24.87 -30.66 4.05
N VAL A 30 -25.54 -29.89 4.89
CA VAL A 30 -26.95 -30.07 5.22
C VAL A 30 -27.75 -28.99 4.51
N LEU A 31 -28.70 -29.39 3.65
CA LEU A 31 -29.65 -28.48 3.03
C LEU A 31 -30.85 -28.32 3.97
N MET A 32 -31.06 -27.12 4.51
CA MET A 32 -32.25 -26.76 5.25
C MET A 32 -33.15 -25.86 4.39
N GLY A 33 -34.42 -26.22 4.30
CA GLY A 33 -35.44 -25.45 3.58
C GLY A 33 -36.38 -24.73 4.55
N SER A 34 -36.90 -23.57 4.14
CA SER A 34 -37.94 -22.86 4.89
C SER A 34 -39.05 -22.32 3.98
N LEU A 35 -40.31 -22.65 4.34
CA LEU A 35 -41.55 -22.19 3.67
C LEU A 35 -42.23 -21.01 4.40
N ALA A 36 -41.74 -20.67 5.59
CA ALA A 36 -42.17 -19.55 6.43
C ALA A 36 -41.03 -19.23 7.44
N PRO A 37 -40.74 -17.95 7.74
CA PRO A 37 -39.46 -17.47 8.30
C PRO A 37 -39.07 -17.91 9.73
N ALA A 38 -39.70 -18.95 10.29
CA ALA A 38 -39.48 -19.44 11.65
C ALA A 38 -39.20 -20.95 11.77
N ILE A 39 -39.35 -21.74 10.70
CA ILE A 39 -39.16 -23.20 10.73
C ILE A 39 -38.18 -23.62 9.62
N TRP A 40 -37.18 -24.41 10.01
CA TRP A 40 -36.13 -24.95 9.13
C TRP A 40 -36.17 -26.47 9.22
N ASP A 41 -36.45 -27.13 8.09
CA ASP A 41 -36.49 -28.59 8.01
C ASP A 41 -35.31 -29.11 7.19
N THR A 42 -34.70 -30.21 7.65
CA THR A 42 -33.60 -30.88 6.93
C THR A 42 -34.14 -31.60 5.69
N CYS A 43 -33.76 -31.15 4.49
CA CYS A 43 -34.32 -31.66 3.24
C CYS A 43 -33.60 -32.88 2.64
N GLY A 44 -32.41 -33.24 3.14
CA GLY A 44 -31.72 -34.47 2.72
C GLY A 44 -30.23 -34.55 3.09
N HIS A 45 -29.65 -35.74 2.90
CA HIS A 45 -28.21 -35.99 3.00
C HIS A 45 -27.53 -35.93 1.62
N THR A 46 -26.22 -35.67 1.61
CA THR A 46 -25.41 -35.51 0.39
C THR A 46 -24.83 -36.81 -0.14
N GLU A 47 -24.92 -36.99 -1.46
CA GLU A 47 -24.09 -37.93 -2.22
C GLU A 47 -22.91 -37.17 -2.87
N VAL A 48 -21.69 -37.70 -2.74
CA VAL A 48 -20.50 -37.17 -3.44
C VAL A 48 -20.46 -37.74 -4.85
N VAL A 49 -20.25 -36.89 -5.85
CA VAL A 49 -20.22 -37.28 -7.28
C VAL A 49 -18.95 -36.70 -7.94
N GLU A 50 -18.23 -37.49 -8.73
CA GLU A 50 -17.03 -37.03 -9.46
C GLU A 50 -17.32 -36.74 -10.94
N LEU A 51 -17.23 -35.46 -11.35
CA LEU A 51 -17.33 -34.95 -12.73
C LEU A 51 -16.55 -33.63 -12.86
N SER A 52 -16.04 -33.28 -14.04
CA SER A 52 -15.26 -32.03 -14.21
C SER A 52 -16.15 -30.78 -14.29
N SER A 53 -15.67 -29.64 -13.79
CA SER A 53 -16.40 -28.36 -13.83
C SER A 53 -15.68 -27.29 -14.65
N THR A 54 -16.46 -26.49 -15.38
CA THR A 54 -16.00 -25.37 -16.23
C THR A 54 -15.25 -24.25 -15.49
N PHE A 55 -15.27 -24.25 -14.15
CA PHE A 55 -14.43 -23.37 -13.34
C PHE A 55 -12.96 -23.82 -13.33
N LYS A 56 -12.69 -25.14 -13.33
CA LYS A 56 -11.32 -25.67 -13.39
C LYS A 56 -10.58 -25.10 -14.62
N GLU A 57 -11.25 -25.10 -15.78
CA GLU A 57 -10.72 -24.51 -17.02
C GLU A 57 -10.44 -23.00 -16.91
N ARG A 58 -11.36 -22.22 -16.32
CA ARG A 58 -11.17 -20.76 -16.14
C ARG A 58 -10.00 -20.46 -15.19
N ILE A 59 -9.88 -21.19 -14.09
CA ILE A 59 -8.73 -21.07 -13.17
C ILE A 59 -7.43 -21.42 -13.88
N SER A 60 -7.36 -22.55 -14.61
CA SER A 60 -6.14 -23.00 -15.28
C SER A 60 -5.62 -22.00 -16.31
N ARG A 61 -6.52 -21.27 -16.99
CA ARG A 61 -6.14 -20.19 -17.93
C ARG A 61 -5.49 -18.98 -17.25
N SER A 62 -5.76 -18.74 -15.97
CA SER A 62 -5.19 -17.59 -15.26
C SER A 62 -3.71 -17.77 -14.90
N ALA A 63 -3.25 -19.00 -14.67
CA ALA A 63 -1.95 -19.31 -14.05
C ALA A 63 -1.64 -18.59 -12.71
N LEU A 64 -2.62 -17.86 -12.13
CA LEU A 64 -2.54 -17.15 -10.84
C LEU A 64 -2.89 -18.05 -9.65
N PHE A 65 -3.68 -19.10 -9.91
CA PHE A 65 -4.20 -20.04 -8.93
C PHE A 65 -3.72 -21.46 -9.24
N GLU A 66 -3.42 -22.23 -8.19
CA GLU A 66 -2.95 -23.63 -8.28
C GLU A 66 -3.48 -24.49 -7.13
N ASN A 67 -3.07 -25.76 -7.08
CA ASN A 67 -3.46 -26.73 -6.04
C ASN A 67 -4.98 -26.79 -5.81
N LEU A 68 -5.70 -27.10 -6.89
CA LEU A 68 -7.16 -27.00 -6.95
C LEU A 68 -7.85 -28.23 -6.32
N PHE A 69 -8.41 -28.04 -5.12
CA PHE A 69 -9.28 -29.02 -4.47
C PHE A 69 -10.73 -28.80 -4.91
N CYS A 70 -11.48 -29.87 -5.17
CA CYS A 70 -12.84 -29.79 -5.70
C CYS A 70 -13.69 -30.96 -5.20
N THR A 71 -14.82 -30.64 -4.59
CA THR A 71 -15.83 -31.61 -4.12
C THR A 71 -17.17 -31.23 -4.74
N MET A 72 -18.02 -32.20 -5.08
CA MET A 72 -19.40 -31.91 -5.47
C MET A 72 -20.38 -32.78 -4.73
N TYR A 73 -21.56 -32.21 -4.52
CA TYR A 73 -22.63 -32.76 -3.71
C TYR A 73 -23.93 -32.68 -4.50
N ARG A 74 -24.72 -33.74 -4.44
CA ARG A 74 -26.09 -33.77 -4.99
C ARG A 74 -27.10 -33.63 -3.86
N PHE A 75 -28.06 -32.74 -4.02
CA PHE A 75 -29.21 -32.56 -3.13
C PHE A 75 -30.51 -32.86 -3.87
N HIS A 76 -31.48 -33.40 -3.14
CA HIS A 76 -32.84 -33.64 -3.60
C HIS A 76 -33.73 -32.54 -3.02
N THR A 77 -34.46 -31.78 -3.85
CA THR A 77 -35.24 -30.61 -3.38
C THR A 77 -36.61 -30.96 -2.81
N GLY A 78 -36.91 -32.25 -2.60
CA GLY A 78 -38.26 -32.75 -2.31
C GLY A 78 -39.25 -32.67 -3.48
N LEU A 79 -39.06 -31.73 -4.42
CA LEU A 79 -39.95 -31.41 -5.55
C LEU A 79 -39.56 -32.14 -6.86
N GLY A 80 -38.82 -33.25 -6.80
CA GLY A 80 -38.40 -34.00 -8.00
C GLY A 80 -37.38 -33.26 -8.89
N ALA A 81 -36.66 -32.28 -8.33
CA ALA A 81 -35.45 -31.70 -8.92
C ALA A 81 -34.23 -32.05 -8.06
N HIS A 82 -33.05 -31.95 -8.69
CA HIS A 82 -31.77 -32.08 -8.00
C HIS A 82 -31.00 -30.78 -8.12
N LEU A 83 -30.38 -30.35 -7.03
CA LEU A 83 -29.32 -29.34 -7.04
C LEU A 83 -27.97 -30.05 -7.02
N ILE A 84 -27.03 -29.55 -7.81
CA ILE A 84 -25.62 -29.97 -7.81
C ILE A 84 -24.83 -28.77 -7.32
N VAL A 85 -24.17 -28.93 -6.18
CA VAL A 85 -23.27 -27.92 -5.63
C VAL A 85 -21.84 -28.39 -5.84
N SER A 86 -20.97 -27.54 -6.39
CA SER A 86 -19.54 -27.77 -6.51
C SER A 86 -18.81 -26.79 -5.61
N GLU A 87 -18.08 -27.29 -4.63
CA GLU A 87 -17.16 -26.49 -3.81
C GLU A 87 -15.74 -26.69 -4.33
N ILE A 88 -15.02 -25.59 -4.49
CA ILE A 88 -13.68 -25.59 -5.08
C ILE A 88 -12.80 -24.62 -4.30
N MET A 89 -11.64 -25.10 -3.85
CA MET A 89 -10.62 -24.30 -3.15
C MET A 89 -9.34 -24.26 -3.98
N ALA A 90 -8.75 -23.07 -4.13
CA ALA A 90 -7.51 -22.84 -4.85
C ALA A 90 -6.53 -22.02 -4.01
N GLU A 91 -5.25 -22.38 -4.07
CA GLU A 91 -4.15 -21.57 -3.55
C GLU A 91 -3.81 -20.47 -4.57
N SER A 92 -3.31 -19.30 -4.12
CA SER A 92 -2.95 -18.20 -5.02
C SER A 92 -1.48 -17.86 -4.94
N ARG A 93 -0.76 -17.96 -6.07
CA ARG A 93 0.67 -17.62 -6.18
C ARG A 93 0.98 -16.19 -5.73
N LEU A 94 -0.01 -15.30 -5.87
CA LEU A 94 0.06 -13.90 -5.47
C LEU A 94 0.31 -13.72 -3.95
N SER A 95 0.03 -14.73 -3.12
CA SER A 95 0.37 -14.76 -1.69
C SER A 95 1.83 -14.38 -1.41
N PHE A 96 2.75 -14.78 -2.29
CA PHE A 96 4.18 -14.47 -2.17
C PHE A 96 4.62 -13.35 -3.12
N THR A 97 4.03 -13.26 -4.32
CA THR A 97 4.40 -12.23 -5.32
C THR A 97 4.09 -10.81 -4.86
N ILE A 98 2.92 -10.54 -4.28
CA ILE A 98 2.55 -9.17 -3.86
C ILE A 98 3.45 -8.67 -2.72
N PRO A 99 3.73 -9.44 -1.65
CA PRO A 99 4.73 -9.06 -0.66
C PRO A 99 6.12 -8.78 -1.24
N GLN A 100 6.60 -9.58 -2.21
CA GLN A 100 7.88 -9.33 -2.87
C GLN A 100 7.92 -7.99 -3.63
N LEU A 101 6.84 -7.63 -4.33
CA LEU A 101 6.72 -6.33 -5.02
C LEU A 101 6.72 -5.16 -4.03
N LEU A 102 5.99 -5.28 -2.91
CA LEU A 102 5.94 -4.26 -1.86
C LEU A 102 7.30 -4.07 -1.17
N LEU A 103 7.98 -5.17 -0.81
CA LEU A 103 9.30 -5.11 -0.16
C LEU A 103 10.33 -4.39 -1.05
N ASN A 104 10.32 -4.61 -2.36
CA ASN A 104 11.17 -3.87 -3.30
C ASN A 104 10.86 -2.37 -3.33
N LEU A 105 9.57 -2.00 -3.37
CA LEU A 105 9.12 -0.61 -3.35
C LEU A 105 9.54 0.09 -2.04
N TRP A 106 9.34 -0.56 -0.89
CA TRP A 106 9.72 -0.02 0.41
C TRP A 106 11.23 0.08 0.61
N MET A 107 12.01 -0.90 0.14
CA MET A 107 13.47 -0.79 0.13
C MET A 107 13.95 0.39 -0.72
N ALA A 108 13.33 0.65 -1.87
CA ALA A 108 13.65 1.82 -2.69
C ALA A 108 13.28 3.14 -1.97
N GLU A 109 12.12 3.18 -1.29
CA GLU A 109 11.66 4.32 -0.51
C GLU A 109 12.62 4.65 0.65
N GLU A 110 13.00 3.65 1.46
CA GLU A 110 13.93 3.85 2.57
C GLU A 110 15.35 4.22 2.09
N LYS A 111 15.79 3.72 0.94
CA LYS A 111 17.06 4.14 0.32
C LYS A 111 17.04 5.62 -0.10
N ARG A 112 15.90 6.16 -0.58
CA ARG A 112 15.75 7.60 -0.86
C ARG A 112 15.89 8.43 0.42
N LEU A 113 15.21 8.04 1.50
CA LEU A 113 15.27 8.74 2.79
C LEU A 113 16.66 8.67 3.43
N LEU A 114 17.33 7.51 3.37
CA LEU A 114 18.72 7.33 3.79
C LEU A 114 19.68 8.28 3.07
N ASN A 115 19.55 8.42 1.74
CA ASN A 115 20.40 9.32 0.95
C ASN A 115 20.28 10.78 1.39
N ILE A 116 19.09 11.22 1.83
CA ILE A 116 18.91 12.56 2.42
C ILE A 116 19.73 12.70 3.70
N VAL A 117 19.63 11.73 4.62
CA VAL A 117 20.39 11.74 5.89
C VAL A 117 21.90 11.71 5.64
N LEU A 118 22.37 10.96 4.65
CA LEU A 118 23.78 10.93 4.25
C LEU A 118 24.25 12.28 3.67
N SER A 119 23.43 12.95 2.86
CA SER A 119 23.77 14.25 2.26
C SER A 119 24.01 15.38 3.27
N MET A 120 23.58 15.20 4.53
CA MET A 120 23.83 16.16 5.62
C MET A 120 25.29 16.15 6.14
N GLU A 121 26.16 15.25 5.67
CA GLU A 121 27.51 15.01 6.22
C GLU A 121 28.33 16.30 6.42
N SER A 122 28.28 17.23 5.47
CA SER A 122 29.07 18.47 5.52
C SER A 122 28.62 19.52 6.54
N ALA A 123 27.48 19.32 7.21
CA ALA A 123 27.03 20.15 8.32
C ALA A 123 27.23 19.50 9.69
N THR A 124 27.84 18.31 9.75
CA THR A 124 27.92 17.53 10.99
C THR A 124 29.35 17.39 11.48
N GLU A 125 29.68 18.14 12.53
CA GLU A 125 30.86 17.93 13.39
C GLU A 125 30.43 17.65 14.83
N GLY A 126 31.31 17.04 15.63
CA GLY A 126 31.01 16.67 17.01
C GLY A 126 29.78 15.76 17.16
N GLU A 127 28.88 16.12 18.06
CA GLU A 127 27.68 15.33 18.41
C GLU A 127 26.78 15.02 17.20
N TRP A 128 26.73 15.91 16.21
CA TRP A 128 25.90 15.74 15.02
C TRP A 128 26.28 14.52 14.19
N ARG A 129 27.56 14.10 14.17
CA ARG A 129 27.97 12.85 13.52
C ARG A 129 27.43 11.61 14.23
N SER A 130 27.28 11.67 15.56
CA SER A 130 26.68 10.59 16.36
C SER A 130 25.18 10.47 16.08
N LEU A 131 24.50 11.61 15.98
CA LEU A 131 23.09 11.70 15.57
C LEU A 131 22.88 11.16 14.14
N GLN A 132 23.72 11.57 13.18
CA GLN A 132 23.67 11.08 11.81
C GLN A 132 23.93 9.57 11.73
N SER A 133 24.95 9.06 12.42
CA SER A 133 25.22 7.62 12.53
C SER A 133 24.00 6.85 13.08
N THR A 134 23.27 7.45 14.01
CA THR A 134 22.06 6.86 14.60
C THR A 134 20.89 6.85 13.62
N ALA A 135 20.66 7.93 12.88
CA ALA A 135 19.63 7.99 11.84
C ALA A 135 19.94 7.03 10.66
N VAL A 136 21.18 6.98 10.19
CA VAL A 136 21.65 6.04 9.16
C VAL A 136 21.43 4.58 9.58
N ARG A 137 21.77 4.23 10.83
CA ARG A 137 21.58 2.87 11.37
C ARG A 137 20.11 2.45 11.38
N ARG A 138 19.18 3.38 11.66
CA ARG A 138 17.73 3.10 11.63
C ARG A 138 17.25 2.74 10.22
N HIS A 139 17.63 3.50 9.18
CA HIS A 139 17.25 3.18 7.80
C HIS A 139 17.92 1.89 7.29
N MET A 140 19.23 1.71 7.54
CA MET A 140 19.94 0.48 7.14
C MET A 140 19.27 -0.77 7.74
N HIS A 141 18.93 -0.75 9.02
CA HIS A 141 18.25 -1.86 9.68
C HIS A 141 16.90 -2.21 9.03
N LEU A 142 16.14 -1.21 8.56
CA LEU A 142 14.87 -1.43 7.87
C LEU A 142 15.08 -2.06 6.49
N ILE A 143 16.05 -1.53 5.73
CA ILE A 143 16.43 -2.04 4.40
C ILE A 143 16.92 -3.48 4.50
N GLU A 144 17.81 -3.79 5.45
CA GLU A 144 18.30 -5.16 5.73
C GLU A 144 17.15 -6.11 6.10
N THR A 145 16.21 -5.66 6.92
CA THR A 145 15.06 -6.48 7.36
C THR A 145 14.13 -6.80 6.20
N TYR A 146 13.78 -5.81 5.36
CA TYR A 146 12.97 -6.04 4.16
C TYR A 146 13.72 -6.88 3.11
N HIS A 147 15.03 -6.69 2.96
CA HIS A 147 15.83 -7.47 2.01
C HIS A 147 15.86 -8.95 2.38
N LYS A 148 16.13 -9.26 3.66
CA LYS A 148 16.11 -10.64 4.16
C LYS A 148 14.74 -11.30 4.03
N ALA A 149 13.66 -10.55 4.27
CA ALA A 149 12.31 -11.03 4.01
C ALA A 149 12.12 -11.34 2.50
N PHE A 150 12.50 -10.40 1.61
CA PHE A 150 12.40 -10.57 0.17
C PHE A 150 13.14 -11.81 -0.34
N GLU A 151 14.39 -12.02 0.08
CA GLU A 151 15.19 -13.21 -0.27
C GLU A 151 14.48 -14.50 0.18
N THR A 152 14.03 -14.55 1.43
CA THR A 152 13.30 -15.71 1.97
C THR A 152 12.03 -16.03 1.13
N LEU A 153 11.28 -15.00 0.71
CA LEU A 153 10.09 -15.21 -0.12
C LEU A 153 10.43 -15.60 -1.57
N ALA A 154 11.56 -15.14 -2.11
CA ALA A 154 12.03 -15.45 -3.47
C ALA A 154 12.63 -16.88 -3.57
N GLU A 155 13.24 -17.37 -2.49
CA GLU A 155 13.80 -18.72 -2.39
C GLU A 155 12.76 -19.79 -2.02
N TYR A 156 11.60 -19.40 -1.50
CA TYR A 156 10.57 -20.33 -1.05
C TYR A 156 10.03 -21.22 -2.19
N ARG A 157 9.85 -22.52 -1.91
CA ARG A 157 9.36 -23.56 -2.86
C ARG A 157 8.23 -24.44 -2.28
N GLY A 158 7.57 -23.98 -1.22
CA GLY A 158 6.46 -24.71 -0.59
C GLY A 158 5.09 -24.37 -1.20
N SER A 159 4.04 -24.47 -0.39
CA SER A 159 2.64 -24.20 -0.77
C SER A 159 2.42 -22.75 -1.20
N ALA A 160 1.48 -22.47 -2.11
CA ALA A 160 1.21 -21.11 -2.59
C ALA A 160 0.46 -20.22 -1.57
N PHE A 161 0.46 -20.59 -0.30
CA PHE A 161 -0.01 -19.81 0.83
C PHE A 161 0.83 -20.10 2.08
N LYS A 162 0.77 -19.22 3.09
CA LYS A 162 1.38 -19.45 4.41
C LYS A 162 0.43 -20.21 5.32
N THR A 163 0.82 -21.37 5.82
CA THR A 163 -0.03 -22.18 6.73
C THR A 163 -0.23 -21.50 8.09
N SER A 164 -1.26 -21.92 8.84
CA SER A 164 -1.53 -21.37 10.18
C SER A 164 -0.50 -21.81 11.24
N ILE A 165 0.24 -22.89 10.99
CA ILE A 165 1.40 -23.29 11.82
C ILE A 165 2.48 -22.21 11.72
N MET A 166 2.79 -21.76 10.49
CA MET A 166 3.82 -20.77 10.19
C MET A 166 3.49 -19.34 10.64
N LYS A 167 2.35 -19.10 11.33
CA LYS A 167 1.94 -17.73 11.75
C LYS A 167 2.96 -17.05 12.68
N GLY A 168 3.75 -17.84 13.42
CA GLY A 168 4.84 -17.34 14.28
C GLY A 168 6.15 -17.04 13.53
N ASP A 169 6.27 -17.48 12.27
CA ASP A 169 7.54 -17.45 11.54
C ASP A 169 7.78 -16.05 10.98
N ARG A 170 8.81 -15.38 11.52
CA ARG A 170 9.24 -14.04 11.08
C ARG A 170 9.57 -13.94 9.59
N PRO A 171 10.30 -14.89 8.96
CA PRO A 171 10.67 -14.74 7.55
C PRO A 171 9.47 -14.69 6.59
N PHE A 172 8.33 -15.22 7.01
CA PHE A 172 7.08 -15.23 6.24
C PHE A 172 6.07 -14.18 6.74
N GLU A 173 6.45 -13.22 7.57
CA GLU A 173 5.47 -12.35 8.24
C GLU A 173 4.66 -11.46 7.29
N PHE A 174 5.21 -11.05 6.15
CA PHE A 174 4.49 -10.28 5.12
C PHE A 174 3.46 -11.11 4.32
N VAL A 175 3.54 -12.45 4.37
CA VAL A 175 2.65 -13.34 3.61
C VAL A 175 1.34 -13.57 4.39
N PRO A 176 0.17 -13.38 3.76
CA PRO A 176 -1.11 -13.60 4.43
C PRO A 176 -1.29 -15.07 4.81
N VAL A 177 -1.65 -15.30 6.08
CA VAL A 177 -1.91 -16.65 6.61
C VAL A 177 -3.19 -17.21 5.98
N ASN A 178 -3.16 -18.48 5.56
CA ASN A 178 -4.30 -19.27 5.08
C ASN A 178 -5.08 -18.64 3.91
N LEU A 179 -4.42 -17.87 3.03
CA LEU A 179 -5.06 -17.22 1.89
C LEU A 179 -5.44 -18.21 0.77
N HIS A 180 -6.74 -18.36 0.52
CA HIS A 180 -7.29 -19.22 -0.53
C HIS A 180 -8.47 -18.54 -1.23
N LEU A 181 -8.70 -18.87 -2.50
CA LEU A 181 -9.96 -18.65 -3.18
C LEU A 181 -10.87 -19.86 -2.95
N GLN A 182 -12.11 -19.64 -2.50
CA GLN A 182 -13.15 -20.66 -2.36
C GLN A 182 -14.34 -20.27 -3.25
N ARG A 183 -14.67 -21.11 -4.24
CA ARG A 183 -15.89 -21.00 -5.05
C ARG A 183 -16.89 -22.07 -4.62
N MET A 184 -18.14 -21.68 -4.43
CA MET A 184 -19.28 -22.58 -4.44
C MET A 184 -20.12 -22.30 -5.69
N THR A 185 -20.28 -23.29 -6.56
CA THR A 185 -21.12 -23.22 -7.76
C THR A 185 -22.38 -24.05 -7.54
N VAL A 186 -23.55 -23.43 -7.53
CA VAL A 186 -24.85 -24.13 -7.46
C VAL A 186 -25.42 -24.26 -8.88
N ARG A 187 -25.96 -25.43 -9.21
CA ARG A 187 -26.62 -25.72 -10.50
C ARG A 187 -27.89 -26.52 -10.27
N GLN A 188 -28.99 -26.15 -10.91
CA GLN A 188 -30.19 -26.99 -10.94
C GLN A 188 -30.08 -27.98 -12.10
N HIS A 189 -30.38 -29.26 -11.88
CA HIS A 189 -30.12 -30.31 -12.88
C HIS A 189 -30.95 -30.18 -14.18
N LYS A 190 -32.09 -29.48 -14.13
CA LYS A 190 -33.01 -29.30 -15.27
C LYS A 190 -32.90 -27.93 -15.95
N HIS A 191 -32.47 -26.88 -15.23
CA HIS A 191 -32.33 -25.52 -15.75
C HIS A 191 -30.85 -25.21 -16.05
N LYS A 192 -30.59 -24.27 -16.97
CA LYS A 192 -29.21 -23.85 -17.28
C LYS A 192 -28.63 -22.85 -16.29
N ASP A 193 -29.36 -22.53 -15.23
CA ASP A 193 -28.96 -21.54 -14.24
C ASP A 193 -27.84 -22.08 -13.35
N VAL A 194 -26.78 -21.27 -13.28
CA VAL A 194 -25.53 -21.55 -12.57
C VAL A 194 -25.19 -20.33 -11.73
N CYS A 195 -25.20 -20.50 -10.41
CA CYS A 195 -24.87 -19.45 -9.45
C CYS A 195 -23.46 -19.70 -8.88
N ASP A 196 -22.49 -18.87 -9.26
CA ASP A 196 -21.11 -18.90 -8.77
C ASP A 196 -20.95 -17.93 -7.58
N TYR A 197 -20.61 -18.46 -6.40
CA TYR A 197 -20.31 -17.71 -5.18
C TYR A 197 -18.81 -17.78 -4.86
N ASP A 198 -18.08 -16.69 -5.06
CA ASP A 198 -16.68 -16.60 -4.62
C ASP A 198 -16.57 -15.95 -3.24
N VAL A 199 -15.71 -16.56 -2.42
CA VAL A 199 -15.20 -16.06 -1.17
C VAL A 199 -13.70 -16.24 -1.18
N VAL A 200 -12.93 -15.19 -0.90
CA VAL A 200 -11.53 -15.37 -0.55
C VAL A 200 -11.43 -15.51 0.96
N THR A 201 -10.86 -16.62 1.41
CA THR A 201 -10.64 -16.91 2.83
C THR A 201 -9.22 -16.56 3.23
N VAL A 202 -9.05 -15.88 4.36
CA VAL A 202 -7.73 -15.49 4.89
C VAL A 202 -7.71 -15.48 6.42
N GLY A 203 -6.53 -15.50 7.02
CA GLY A 203 -6.31 -15.22 8.44
C GLY A 203 -6.30 -13.72 8.75
N ALA A 204 -6.20 -13.36 10.03
CA ALA A 204 -6.14 -11.96 10.45
C ALA A 204 -4.87 -11.26 9.94
N PHE A 205 -5.01 -10.06 9.38
CA PHE A 205 -3.87 -9.25 8.92
C PHE A 205 -3.04 -8.75 10.10
N THR A 206 -1.92 -9.43 10.38
CA THR A 206 -1.25 -9.34 11.68
C THR A 206 0.26 -9.53 11.61
N ALA A 207 0.98 -8.71 12.37
CA ALA A 207 2.39 -8.94 12.69
C ALA A 207 2.53 -9.86 13.91
N TYR A 208 1.86 -11.02 13.86
CA TYR A 208 1.76 -11.97 14.99
C TYR A 208 3.11 -12.35 15.63
N PRO A 209 4.24 -12.48 14.89
CA PRO A 209 5.56 -12.76 15.48
C PRO A 209 6.10 -11.69 16.46
N HIS A 210 5.52 -10.49 16.48
CA HIS A 210 5.89 -9.39 17.37
C HIS A 210 5.03 -9.28 18.63
N LYS A 211 3.97 -10.12 18.74
CA LYS A 211 3.02 -10.14 19.87
C LYS A 211 2.35 -8.78 20.12
N TYR A 212 1.66 -8.65 21.25
CA TYR A 212 0.68 -7.59 21.52
C TYR A 212 0.81 -6.95 22.91
N SER A 213 1.98 -7.05 23.57
CA SER A 213 2.24 -6.45 24.89
C SER A 213 1.97 -4.94 24.94
N HIS A 214 2.12 -4.23 23.81
CA HIS A 214 1.85 -2.80 23.67
C HIS A 214 0.53 -2.49 22.93
N GLY A 215 -0.29 -3.51 22.66
CA GLY A 215 -1.42 -3.45 21.72
C GLY A 215 -1.00 -3.65 20.26
N GLY A 216 -1.98 -3.65 19.35
CA GLY A 216 -1.77 -3.61 17.91
C GLY A 216 -1.67 -2.19 17.36
N ILE A 217 -1.52 -2.06 16.03
CA ILE A 217 -1.21 -0.79 15.33
C ILE A 217 -2.14 0.36 15.78
N HIS A 218 -3.46 0.15 15.86
CA HIS A 218 -4.41 1.19 16.27
C HIS A 218 -4.09 1.82 17.63
N ARG A 219 -3.58 1.03 18.59
CA ARG A 219 -3.23 1.52 19.93
C ARG A 219 -1.86 2.19 19.94
N GLN A 220 -0.90 1.62 19.22
CA GLN A 220 0.45 2.18 19.11
C GLN A 220 0.45 3.53 18.35
N LEU A 221 -0.39 3.70 17.32
CA LEU A 221 -0.62 4.99 16.67
C LEU A 221 -1.19 6.05 17.62
N LYS A 222 -2.08 5.66 18.55
CA LYS A 222 -2.58 6.57 19.61
C LYS A 222 -1.48 6.94 20.61
N GLN A 223 -0.63 5.99 20.99
CA GLN A 223 0.53 6.24 21.86
C GLN A 223 1.51 7.23 21.21
N LEU A 224 1.88 7.02 19.94
CA LEU A 224 2.70 7.97 19.17
C LEU A 224 2.06 9.36 19.13
N LYS A 225 0.77 9.46 18.80
CA LYS A 225 0.03 10.73 18.82
C LYS A 225 0.11 11.43 20.17
N ALA A 226 -0.07 10.71 21.27
CA ALA A 226 0.02 11.29 22.61
C ALA A 226 1.43 11.84 22.92
N MET A 227 2.48 11.09 22.57
CA MET A 227 3.88 11.50 22.77
C MET A 227 4.24 12.79 22.00
N HIS A 228 3.72 12.96 20.78
CA HIS A 228 3.92 14.20 20.01
C HIS A 228 2.97 15.34 20.42
N ALA A 229 1.73 15.03 20.85
CA ALA A 229 0.80 16.04 21.37
C ALA A 229 1.32 16.72 22.64
N THR A 230 2.08 16.02 23.48
CA THR A 230 2.79 16.62 24.63
C THR A 230 3.91 17.59 24.24
N ALA A 231 4.36 17.63 22.98
CA ALA A 231 5.26 18.66 22.44
C ALA A 231 4.53 19.82 21.74
N GLN A 232 3.25 19.63 21.38
CA GLN A 232 2.38 20.61 20.70
C GLN A 232 1.08 20.84 21.48
N ALA A 233 1.21 21.21 22.76
CA ALA A 233 0.06 21.45 23.62
C ALA A 233 -0.64 22.79 23.30
N GLN A 234 -1.50 22.82 22.25
CA GLN A 234 -2.75 23.60 22.13
C GLN A 234 -3.30 23.61 20.69
N THR A 235 -4.09 22.60 20.28
CA THR A 235 -5.37 22.77 19.53
C THR A 235 -6.03 21.42 19.21
N ALA A 236 -7.33 21.49 18.89
CA ALA A 236 -8.23 20.43 18.42
C ALA A 236 -8.70 19.38 19.46
N ALA A 237 -10.02 19.26 19.56
CA ALA A 237 -10.71 18.40 20.50
C ALA A 237 -10.55 16.91 20.19
N MET A 238 -10.73 16.08 21.21
CA MET A 238 -11.00 14.65 21.05
C MET A 238 -12.39 14.48 20.43
N ASP A 239 -12.50 14.36 19.09
CA ASP A 239 -13.37 13.34 18.49
C ASP A 239 -13.26 13.16 16.95
N ALA A 240 -13.71 11.98 16.52
CA ALA A 240 -14.37 11.72 15.23
C ALA A 240 -13.74 12.20 13.89
N SER A 241 -12.43 12.07 13.68
CA SER A 241 -11.92 11.69 12.34
C SER A 241 -10.67 10.83 12.43
N TRP A 242 -10.84 9.52 12.26
CA TRP A 242 -9.72 8.61 12.04
C TRP A 242 -9.22 8.66 10.59
N GLU A 243 -10.02 9.23 9.68
CA GLU A 243 -9.84 9.14 8.23
C GLU A 243 -8.73 10.08 7.70
N ALA A 244 -8.32 11.09 8.49
CA ALA A 244 -7.28 12.04 8.15
C ALA A 244 -5.86 11.67 8.67
N GLN A 245 -5.56 10.37 8.86
CA GLN A 245 -4.27 9.94 9.42
C GLN A 245 -3.26 9.53 8.34
N SER A 246 -2.06 10.12 8.41
CA SER A 246 -0.90 9.76 7.57
C SER A 246 -0.63 8.25 7.55
N ILE A 247 -0.24 7.74 6.37
CA ILE A 247 0.03 6.31 6.15
C ILE A 247 1.36 5.91 6.77
N LEU A 248 2.36 6.79 6.72
CA LEU A 248 3.68 6.53 7.32
C LEU A 248 3.68 6.58 8.85
N GLY A 249 2.80 7.38 9.45
CA GLY A 249 2.73 7.63 10.89
C GLY A 249 2.36 9.07 11.24
N PRO A 250 1.91 9.32 12.48
CA PRO A 250 1.51 10.66 12.96
C PRO A 250 2.69 11.50 13.47
N ASP A 251 3.87 10.90 13.59
CA ASP A 251 5.11 11.54 14.03
C ASP A 251 5.69 12.45 12.94
N ARG A 252 6.38 13.52 13.37
CA ARG A 252 6.97 14.54 12.48
C ARG A 252 7.88 13.96 11.37
N LEU A 253 8.61 12.88 11.63
CA LEU A 253 9.43 12.22 10.61
C LEU A 253 8.57 11.55 9.54
N SER A 254 7.54 10.82 9.94
CA SER A 254 6.58 10.21 9.02
C SER A 254 5.80 11.25 8.23
N GLN A 255 5.46 12.40 8.83
CA GLN A 255 4.79 13.51 8.14
C GLN A 255 5.70 14.17 7.09
N MET A 256 6.99 14.39 7.40
CA MET A 256 7.93 14.92 6.41
C MET A 256 8.33 13.91 5.32
N ALA A 257 8.46 12.62 5.66
CA ALA A 257 8.65 11.57 4.65
C ALA A 257 7.43 11.49 3.71
N GLN A 258 6.21 11.55 4.24
CA GLN A 258 4.97 11.65 3.47
C GLN A 258 4.99 12.88 2.54
N SER A 259 5.45 14.03 3.04
CA SER A 259 5.57 15.28 2.26
C SER A 259 6.53 15.12 1.08
N ILE A 260 7.73 14.55 1.30
CA ILE A 260 8.74 14.31 0.25
C ILE A 260 8.17 13.41 -0.85
N LEU A 261 7.56 12.27 -0.50
CA LEU A 261 7.03 11.32 -1.48
C LEU A 261 5.86 11.93 -2.29
N THR A 262 5.05 12.77 -1.64
CA THR A 262 3.96 13.51 -2.29
C THR A 262 4.51 14.58 -3.25
N ILE A 263 5.60 15.26 -2.88
CA ILE A 263 6.28 16.26 -3.72
C ILE A 263 6.93 15.61 -4.93
N GLU A 264 7.65 14.49 -4.75
CA GLU A 264 8.27 13.72 -5.83
C GLU A 264 7.23 13.32 -6.89
N GLU A 265 6.12 12.70 -6.48
CA GLU A 265 5.07 12.27 -7.40
C GLU A 265 4.33 13.43 -8.08
N LEU A 266 3.90 14.45 -7.32
CA LEU A 266 3.23 15.62 -7.90
C LEU A 266 4.14 16.37 -8.88
N ARG A 267 5.46 16.39 -8.64
CA ARG A 267 6.43 16.98 -9.55
C ARG A 267 6.55 16.20 -10.86
N GLU A 268 6.68 14.88 -10.82
CA GLU A 268 6.67 14.04 -12.03
C GLU A 268 5.36 14.22 -12.84
N GLU A 269 4.23 14.23 -12.12
CA GLU A 269 2.91 14.42 -12.71
C GLU A 269 2.67 15.80 -13.33
N ILE A 270 3.27 16.86 -12.76
CA ILE A 270 3.24 18.23 -13.31
C ILE A 270 4.17 18.30 -14.52
N GLU A 271 5.38 17.75 -14.42
CA GLU A 271 6.39 17.77 -15.49
C GLU A 271 5.86 17.13 -16.78
N SER A 272 5.23 15.95 -16.69
CA SER A 272 4.57 15.30 -17.84
C SER A 272 3.47 16.16 -18.47
N CYS A 273 2.72 16.93 -17.67
CA CYS A 273 1.74 17.88 -18.17
C CYS A 273 2.39 19.13 -18.80
N LEU A 274 3.53 19.60 -18.29
CA LEU A 274 4.29 20.74 -18.86
C LEU A 274 4.90 20.38 -20.23
N GLU A 275 5.47 19.19 -20.38
CA GLU A 275 5.93 18.66 -21.67
C GLU A 275 4.78 18.56 -22.67
N SER A 276 3.66 17.95 -22.25
CA SER A 276 2.45 17.86 -23.06
C SER A 276 1.89 19.23 -23.45
N LEU A 277 1.97 20.23 -22.57
CA LEU A 277 1.52 21.59 -22.81
C LEU A 277 2.37 22.28 -23.87
N LEU A 278 3.70 22.20 -23.75
CA LEU A 278 4.63 22.78 -24.71
C LEU A 278 4.51 22.11 -26.10
N TYR A 279 4.30 20.80 -26.14
CA TYR A 279 4.01 20.08 -27.39
C TYR A 279 2.69 20.55 -28.03
N ASN A 280 1.60 20.68 -27.27
CA ASN A 280 0.33 21.17 -27.80
C ASN A 280 0.39 22.66 -28.20
N ALA A 281 1.28 23.46 -27.59
CA ALA A 281 1.56 24.83 -28.01
C ALA A 281 2.24 24.89 -29.39
N GLN A 282 3.15 23.96 -29.69
CA GLN A 282 3.73 23.81 -31.04
C GLN A 282 2.67 23.38 -32.07
N LEU A 283 1.75 22.49 -31.69
CA LEU A 283 0.62 22.07 -32.53
C LEU A 283 -0.54 23.09 -32.59
N ARG A 284 -0.44 24.22 -31.88
CA ARG A 284 -1.50 25.24 -31.71
C ARG A 284 -2.85 24.69 -31.24
N ASN A 285 -2.85 23.59 -30.48
CA ASN A 285 -4.07 22.95 -29.97
C ASN A 285 -4.55 23.61 -28.68
N VAL A 286 -5.20 24.78 -28.81
CA VAL A 286 -5.70 25.59 -27.69
C VAL A 286 -6.53 24.74 -26.71
N GLN A 287 -7.48 23.93 -27.19
CA GLN A 287 -8.38 23.16 -26.32
C GLN A 287 -7.63 22.13 -25.44
N ALA A 288 -6.61 21.48 -25.98
CA ALA A 288 -5.73 20.62 -25.20
C ALA A 288 -4.90 21.43 -24.19
N MET A 289 -4.39 22.60 -24.59
CA MET A 289 -3.64 23.50 -23.71
C MET A 289 -4.50 23.98 -22.53
N MET A 290 -5.76 24.41 -22.75
CA MET A 290 -6.70 24.78 -21.68
C MET A 290 -6.83 23.66 -20.64
N THR A 291 -7.05 22.44 -21.14
CA THR A 291 -7.24 21.24 -20.31
C THR A 291 -5.97 20.87 -19.54
N LEU A 292 -4.80 21.07 -20.14
CA LEU A 292 -3.51 20.77 -19.51
C LEU A 292 -3.14 21.80 -18.44
N VAL A 293 -3.37 23.10 -18.67
CA VAL A 293 -3.07 24.11 -17.65
C VAL A 293 -3.98 23.97 -16.43
N GLU A 294 -5.27 23.65 -16.60
CA GLU A 294 -6.13 23.42 -15.43
C GLU A 294 -5.67 22.18 -14.62
N LYS A 295 -5.24 21.10 -15.30
CA LYS A 295 -4.60 19.95 -14.63
C LYS A 295 -3.33 20.35 -13.87
N ILE A 296 -2.46 21.18 -14.47
CA ILE A 296 -1.25 21.71 -13.81
C ILE A 296 -1.63 22.55 -12.59
N ASN A 297 -2.62 23.43 -12.71
CA ASN A 297 -3.09 24.31 -11.64
C ASN A 297 -3.62 23.53 -10.42
N VAL A 298 -4.47 22.52 -10.65
CA VAL A 298 -4.98 21.64 -9.58
C VAL A 298 -3.86 20.91 -8.86
N LYS A 299 -2.87 20.37 -9.58
CA LYS A 299 -1.73 19.65 -8.98
C LYS A 299 -0.76 20.58 -8.26
N ALA A 300 -0.41 21.72 -8.85
CA ALA A 300 0.43 22.74 -8.26
C ALA A 300 -0.19 23.34 -6.98
N LYS A 301 -1.52 23.46 -6.92
CA LYS A 301 -2.23 23.87 -5.71
C LYS A 301 -2.01 22.87 -4.57
N LYS A 302 -2.13 21.56 -4.84
CA LYS A 302 -1.80 20.48 -3.87
C LYS A 302 -0.32 20.53 -3.45
N LEU A 303 0.57 20.74 -4.42
CA LEU A 303 2.01 20.84 -4.17
C LEU A 303 2.34 22.02 -3.23
N SER A 304 1.72 23.19 -3.44
CA SER A 304 1.90 24.41 -2.62
C SER A 304 1.39 24.32 -1.18
N VAL A 305 0.89 23.15 -0.74
CA VAL A 305 0.47 22.87 0.65
C VAL A 305 1.00 21.51 1.14
N SER A 306 1.98 20.93 0.45
CA SER A 306 2.49 19.59 0.75
C SER A 306 3.45 19.53 1.95
N CYS A 307 4.01 20.65 2.40
CA CYS A 307 4.83 20.73 3.61
C CYS A 307 4.10 21.44 4.75
N GLU A 308 4.25 20.95 5.97
CA GLU A 308 3.74 21.61 7.18
C GLU A 308 4.69 22.72 7.65
N LYS A 309 4.19 23.95 7.80
CA LYS A 309 5.01 25.12 8.17
C LYS A 309 5.68 24.98 9.54
N SER A 310 4.98 24.42 10.53
CA SER A 310 5.47 24.17 11.88
C SER A 310 6.75 23.31 11.90
N LEU A 311 6.80 22.26 11.07
CA LEU A 311 7.93 21.33 10.98
C LEU A 311 9.15 21.97 10.32
N ILE A 312 8.94 22.93 9.42
CA ILE A 312 10.02 23.74 8.83
C ILE A 312 10.57 24.71 9.87
N GLU A 313 9.71 25.41 10.62
CA GLU A 313 10.12 26.31 11.70
C GLU A 313 10.91 25.55 12.78
N GLU A 314 10.47 24.34 13.15
CA GLU A 314 11.20 23.43 14.04
C GLU A 314 12.58 23.03 13.47
N ALA A 315 12.65 22.66 12.19
CA ALA A 315 13.91 22.31 11.54
C ALA A 315 14.88 23.50 11.44
N LEU A 316 14.38 24.72 11.20
CA LEU A 316 15.18 25.94 11.21
C LEU A 316 15.74 26.23 12.61
N ALA A 317 14.94 26.08 13.68
CA ALA A 317 15.43 26.20 15.05
C ALA A 317 16.51 25.14 15.37
N ILE A 318 16.35 23.90 14.91
CA ILE A 318 17.37 22.84 15.00
C ILE A 318 18.66 23.26 14.28
N TRP A 319 18.55 23.81 13.06
CA TRP A 319 19.69 24.29 12.28
C TRP A 319 20.45 25.44 12.95
N ASP A 320 19.74 26.40 13.56
CA ASP A 320 20.36 27.51 14.27
C ASP A 320 21.20 27.04 15.47
N THR A 321 20.73 26.03 16.21
CA THR A 321 21.57 25.41 17.27
C THR A 321 22.82 24.71 16.72
N ALA A 322 22.76 24.17 15.49
CA ALA A 322 23.90 23.58 14.80
C ALA A 322 24.93 24.65 14.40
N ARG A 323 24.47 25.77 13.81
CA ARG A 323 25.35 26.89 13.44
C ARG A 323 26.05 27.51 14.63
N CYS A 324 25.33 27.77 15.72
CA CYS A 324 25.88 28.39 16.92
C CYS A 324 26.92 27.50 17.63
N SER A 325 26.82 26.17 17.53
CA SER A 325 27.81 25.25 18.12
C SER A 325 29.13 25.16 17.34
N GLY A 326 29.18 25.65 16.09
CA GLY A 326 30.42 25.79 15.30
C GLY A 326 31.26 27.04 15.64
N SER A 327 30.67 28.06 16.26
CA SER A 327 31.36 29.33 16.56
C SER A 327 32.02 29.34 17.95
N THR A 328 33.09 28.55 18.12
CA THR A 328 33.87 28.49 19.38
C THR A 328 34.80 29.71 19.60
N ALA A 329 34.42 30.88 19.09
CA ALA A 329 35.15 32.14 19.22
C ALA A 329 34.62 33.05 20.34
N GLU A 330 33.30 33.10 20.57
CA GLU A 330 32.71 34.07 21.52
C GLU A 330 32.51 33.51 22.94
N LEU A 331 32.27 32.21 23.09
CA LEU A 331 32.07 31.56 24.38
C LEU A 331 33.31 31.50 25.29
N ARG A 332 34.49 31.96 24.83
CA ARG A 332 35.68 32.14 25.69
C ARG A 332 35.80 33.54 26.32
N LYS A 333 34.92 34.49 25.99
CA LYS A 333 34.94 35.86 26.56
C LYS A 333 33.98 36.07 27.73
N ALA A 334 33.14 35.08 28.06
CA ALA A 334 32.08 35.21 29.06
C ALA A 334 32.11 34.10 30.12
N LEU A 335 33.25 33.94 30.81
CA LEU A 335 33.37 33.15 32.05
C LEU A 335 34.42 33.80 32.96
N PRO A 336 34.03 34.38 34.10
CA PRO A 336 34.98 34.85 35.11
C PRO A 336 35.73 33.67 35.74
N LEU A 337 37.04 33.80 35.89
CA LEU A 337 37.86 32.90 36.70
C LEU A 337 37.48 33.02 38.19
N SER A 338 36.75 32.06 38.74
CA SER A 338 36.95 31.56 40.11
C SER A 338 36.12 30.31 40.42
N LEU A 339 36.58 29.55 41.42
CA LEU A 339 35.84 28.48 42.13
C LEU A 339 35.51 27.20 41.32
N MET A 340 36.45 26.24 41.35
CA MET A 340 36.17 24.87 41.79
C MET A 340 37.44 24.29 42.44
N ASP A 341 37.43 24.23 43.77
CA ASP A 341 38.18 23.23 44.53
C ASP A 341 37.20 22.07 44.84
N GLY A 342 37.72 20.86 45.01
CA GLY A 342 36.93 19.66 45.32
C GLY A 342 36.58 18.78 44.11
N GLY A 343 37.48 17.85 43.75
CA GLY A 343 37.11 16.65 43.00
C GLY A 343 36.47 15.58 43.90
N PRO A 344 35.67 14.67 43.34
CA PRO A 344 35.88 13.23 43.62
C PRO A 344 35.56 12.34 42.37
N PRO A 345 35.42 11.01 42.47
CA PRO A 345 36.55 10.08 42.40
C PRO A 345 36.46 9.08 41.23
N SER A 346 37.55 8.36 40.98
CA SER A 346 37.66 7.35 39.90
C SER A 346 37.10 5.98 40.29
N LEU A 347 36.42 5.29 39.36
CA LEU A 347 36.17 3.84 39.44
C LEU A 347 36.19 3.15 38.06
N ASN A 348 37.32 2.47 37.80
CA ASN A 348 37.55 1.25 37.01
C ASN A 348 36.93 1.02 35.60
N ARG A 349 37.85 0.94 34.63
CA ARG A 349 37.77 0.19 33.36
C ARG A 349 37.30 -1.26 33.55
N ASN A 350 36.63 -1.82 32.52
CA ASN A 350 37.15 -3.03 31.87
C ASN A 350 36.68 -3.25 30.42
N LYS A 351 37.68 -3.44 29.55
CA LYS A 351 37.74 -4.26 28.31
C LYS A 351 36.74 -4.04 27.15
N SER A 352 37.30 -3.47 26.08
CA SER A 352 36.78 -3.44 24.71
C SER A 352 36.93 -4.78 23.98
N ALA A 353 36.15 -4.97 22.91
CA ALA A 353 36.56 -5.75 21.73
C ALA A 353 36.02 -5.06 20.47
N SER A 354 36.90 -4.81 19.49
CA SER A 354 36.61 -4.08 18.25
C SER A 354 36.43 -5.02 17.06
N LEU A 355 35.60 -4.62 16.08
CA LEU A 355 35.47 -5.27 14.78
C LEU A 355 35.80 -4.27 13.66
N PRO A 356 36.65 -4.61 12.68
CA PRO A 356 37.08 -3.70 11.62
C PRO A 356 36.06 -3.62 10.46
N ARG A 357 36.13 -2.49 9.73
CA ARG A 357 35.47 -2.32 8.42
C ARG A 357 36.20 -3.14 7.35
N GLN A 358 35.44 -3.76 6.45
CA GLN A 358 35.44 -3.52 4.99
C GLN A 358 34.87 -4.74 4.24
N LEU A 359 33.88 -4.53 3.36
CA LEU A 359 34.02 -4.72 1.91
C LEU A 359 32.66 -4.48 1.22
N CYS A 360 32.71 -3.73 0.13
CA CYS A 360 31.68 -3.72 -0.90
C CYS A 360 32.37 -4.09 -2.21
N SER A 361 32.01 -5.22 -2.81
CA SER A 361 32.00 -5.38 -4.27
C SER A 361 31.27 -6.67 -4.65
N SER A 362 30.35 -6.52 -5.59
CA SER A 362 29.60 -7.59 -6.25
C SER A 362 30.38 -8.18 -7.42
N SER A 363 30.29 -9.49 -7.65
CA SER A 363 29.99 -10.15 -8.95
C SER A 363 30.17 -11.66 -8.83
N GLY A 364 29.27 -12.45 -9.43
CA GLY A 364 29.26 -13.91 -9.29
C GLY A 364 30.04 -14.65 -10.38
N GLY A 365 30.17 -15.97 -10.18
CA GLY A 365 30.70 -16.93 -11.16
C GLY A 365 30.72 -18.35 -10.61
N PHE A 366 30.06 -19.29 -11.29
CA PHE A 366 30.27 -20.73 -11.12
C PHE A 366 31.70 -21.09 -11.63
N THR A 367 32.37 -22.22 -11.31
CA THR A 367 31.91 -23.62 -11.20
C THR A 367 32.94 -24.51 -10.49
N LEU A 368 32.47 -25.58 -9.83
CA LEU A 368 33.04 -26.94 -9.67
C LEU A 368 34.57 -27.25 -9.56
N LYS A 369 34.87 -27.95 -8.45
CA LYS A 369 35.64 -29.22 -8.31
C LYS A 369 37.18 -29.30 -8.35
N ASP A 370 37.68 -30.02 -7.34
CA ASP A 370 38.85 -30.94 -7.31
C ASP A 370 40.26 -30.32 -7.51
N ILE A 371 41.41 -30.84 -7.01
CA ILE A 371 41.80 -31.76 -5.91
C ILE A 371 43.32 -31.56 -5.67
N SER A 372 43.82 -31.75 -4.44
CA SER A 372 45.20 -32.07 -4.00
C SER A 372 46.44 -31.18 -4.32
N ASP A 373 47.35 -31.18 -3.33
CA ASP A 373 48.84 -31.07 -3.37
C ASP A 373 49.47 -29.76 -3.93
N GLU A 374 50.34 -29.02 -3.22
CA GLU A 374 51.64 -29.31 -2.57
C GLU A 374 52.86 -29.32 -3.51
N GLU A 375 53.98 -28.82 -2.97
CA GLU A 375 55.37 -28.81 -3.48
C GLU A 375 55.74 -27.87 -4.66
N GLU A 376 56.27 -26.70 -4.26
CA GLU A 376 57.69 -26.31 -4.37
C GLU A 376 58.53 -26.39 -5.68
N ASN A 377 59.43 -25.40 -5.75
CA ASN A 377 60.78 -25.36 -6.34
C ASN A 377 61.01 -24.94 -7.80
N GLU A 378 61.93 -23.96 -7.90
CA GLU A 378 63.07 -23.89 -8.84
C GLU A 378 62.80 -23.73 -10.36
N GLU A 379 63.63 -23.01 -11.13
CA GLU A 379 64.56 -21.91 -10.82
C GLU A 379 64.85 -21.15 -12.13
N GLU A 380 65.54 -20.01 -12.00
CA GLU A 380 66.46 -19.45 -13.00
C GLU A 380 66.05 -19.16 -14.48
N ASN A 381 66.25 -17.87 -14.78
CA ASN A 381 67.12 -17.34 -15.85
C ASN A 381 66.55 -16.88 -17.22
N ARG A 382 66.96 -15.64 -17.54
CA ARG A 382 67.42 -15.14 -18.87
C ARG A 382 66.36 -14.87 -19.95
N GLN A 383 66.49 -13.83 -20.80
CA GLN A 383 67.41 -12.67 -20.81
C GLN A 383 66.89 -11.58 -21.78
N ASP A 384 67.45 -10.38 -21.67
CA ASP A 384 67.53 -9.25 -22.63
C ASP A 384 66.95 -9.42 -24.06
N ASP A 385 66.17 -8.44 -24.52
CA ASP A 385 66.61 -7.37 -25.46
C ASP A 385 65.39 -6.50 -25.84
N ARG A 386 65.40 -5.19 -25.60
CA ARG A 386 65.97 -4.09 -26.40
C ARG A 386 65.24 -3.75 -27.72
N ASP A 387 64.69 -2.54 -27.70
CA ASP A 387 64.97 -1.45 -28.63
C ASP A 387 64.16 -1.20 -29.94
N PHE A 388 63.89 0.10 -30.09
CA PHE A 388 63.83 0.92 -31.32
C PHE A 388 62.58 1.02 -32.22
N ASN A 389 61.76 2.05 -31.93
CA ASN A 389 61.71 3.37 -32.62
C ASN A 389 61.14 3.53 -34.08
N ASN A 390 60.53 4.72 -34.28
CA ASN A 390 60.24 5.47 -35.52
C ASN A 390 59.19 5.00 -36.57
N GLY A 391 58.09 5.79 -36.68
CA GLY A 391 58.10 6.94 -37.61
C GLY A 391 57.06 7.04 -38.76
N SER A 392 56.45 8.25 -38.89
CA SER A 392 55.87 8.85 -40.13
C SER A 392 54.53 8.26 -40.69
N THR A 393 53.65 8.95 -41.44
CA THR A 393 53.57 10.37 -41.90
C THR A 393 52.11 10.83 -42.25
N LEU A 394 51.84 12.12 -42.04
CA LEU A 394 50.90 13.08 -42.69
C LEU A 394 49.89 12.67 -43.80
N ARG A 395 48.66 13.24 -43.73
CA ARG A 395 48.08 14.13 -44.78
C ARG A 395 46.88 14.98 -44.29
N ASP A 396 46.69 16.15 -44.91
CA ASP A 396 45.88 17.28 -44.44
C ASP A 396 44.50 17.51 -45.10
N SER A 397 43.71 18.40 -44.48
CA SER A 397 42.73 19.38 -45.04
C SER A 397 41.23 19.12 -44.81
N ALA A 398 40.36 20.11 -44.55
CA ALA A 398 40.51 21.48 -44.00
C ALA A 398 39.11 22.10 -43.68
N GLY A 399 39.05 23.02 -42.71
CA GLY A 399 37.94 24.00 -42.50
C GLY A 399 36.75 23.53 -41.64
N SER A 400 36.08 24.37 -40.85
CA SER A 400 36.35 25.78 -40.47
C SER A 400 35.38 26.23 -39.35
N ASN A 401 35.86 26.92 -38.31
CA ASN A 401 35.10 28.00 -37.65
C ASN A 401 35.97 28.83 -36.68
N GLU A 402 35.84 30.15 -36.75
CA GLU A 402 36.71 31.12 -36.07
C GLU A 402 36.21 31.56 -34.69
N ARG A 403 37.12 32.11 -33.88
CA ARG A 403 36.83 32.97 -32.71
C ARG A 403 37.55 34.30 -32.91
N TYR A 404 36.91 35.43 -32.62
CA TYR A 404 37.51 36.63 -31.98
C TYR A 404 36.34 37.41 -31.32
N PHE A 405 36.27 37.79 -30.03
CA PHE A 405 37.14 38.52 -29.07
C PHE A 405 36.90 40.05 -28.98
N LEU A 406 37.04 40.55 -27.73
CA LEU A 406 37.01 41.96 -27.21
C LEU A 406 35.61 42.51 -26.82
N HIS A 407 35.43 43.36 -25.78
CA HIS A 407 36.25 43.72 -24.60
C HIS A 407 35.44 44.52 -23.55
N VAL A 408 35.55 44.23 -22.24
CA VAL A 408 35.23 45.16 -21.12
C VAL A 408 36.25 44.96 -19.96
N GLN A 409 36.45 45.99 -19.14
CA GLN A 409 37.64 46.30 -18.34
C GLN A 409 37.73 45.66 -16.93
N SER A 410 38.88 45.92 -16.26
CA SER A 410 39.41 45.25 -15.06
C SER A 410 39.16 46.01 -13.72
N PHE A 411 39.57 45.37 -12.62
CA PHE A 411 39.54 45.75 -11.18
C PHE A 411 38.21 45.49 -10.45
N ARG A 412 38.17 44.89 -9.24
CA ARG A 412 39.23 44.66 -8.22
C ARG A 412 38.91 43.45 -7.32
N SER A 413 39.95 42.84 -6.73
CA SER A 413 39.90 42.00 -5.51
C SER A 413 39.16 40.64 -5.56
N THR A 414 39.88 39.55 -5.87
CA THR A 414 39.43 38.17 -5.63
C THR A 414 39.65 37.73 -4.18
N PRO A 415 38.63 37.27 -3.44
CA PRO A 415 38.82 36.37 -2.30
C PRO A 415 39.27 35.00 -2.81
N THR A 416 40.09 34.29 -2.02
CA THR A 416 40.40 32.87 -2.28
C THR A 416 39.13 32.02 -2.22
N PRO A 417 39.02 30.95 -3.04
CA PRO A 417 37.85 30.08 -2.99
C PRO A 417 37.80 29.36 -1.65
N ARG A 418 36.78 29.66 -0.84
CA ARG A 418 36.40 28.79 0.28
C ARG A 418 35.95 27.45 -0.31
N SER A 419 36.24 26.36 0.37
CA SER A 419 35.66 25.05 0.06
C SER A 419 34.18 25.04 0.47
N HIS A 420 33.33 25.64 -0.35
CA HIS A 420 31.87 25.63 -0.14
C HIS A 420 31.38 24.19 -0.16
N THR A 421 30.65 23.81 0.90
CA THR A 421 30.02 22.50 0.99
C THR A 421 28.53 22.64 0.66
N PRO A 422 27.89 21.62 0.05
CA PRO A 422 26.51 21.75 -0.42
C PRO A 422 25.55 22.29 0.64
N VAL A 423 25.71 21.85 1.90
CA VAL A 423 24.81 22.18 3.01
C VAL A 423 24.98 23.61 3.55
N GLN A 424 26.12 24.27 3.34
CA GLN A 424 26.24 25.71 3.66
C GLN A 424 25.44 26.55 2.65
N ASP A 425 25.54 26.21 1.37
CA ASP A 425 24.72 26.82 0.32
C ASP A 425 23.23 26.39 0.43
N LEU A 426 22.87 25.36 1.23
CA LEU A 426 21.47 24.98 1.50
C LEU A 426 20.73 25.97 2.42
N CYS A 427 21.42 26.73 3.28
CA CYS A 427 20.75 27.52 4.33
C CYS A 427 21.10 29.02 4.38
N GLU A 428 22.10 29.51 3.63
CA GLU A 428 22.25 30.96 3.43
C GLU A 428 21.21 31.52 2.43
N ASP A 429 20.68 30.67 1.53
CA ASP A 429 19.65 30.98 0.52
C ASP A 429 18.28 30.29 0.79
N PHE A 430 17.87 30.10 2.04
CA PHE A 430 16.59 29.41 2.34
C PHE A 430 15.38 30.32 2.10
N GLU A 431 14.84 30.31 0.87
CA GLU A 431 13.57 30.98 0.54
C GLU A 431 12.44 30.47 1.48
N PRO A 432 11.75 31.35 2.23
CA PRO A 432 10.67 30.91 3.12
C PRO A 432 9.58 30.13 2.39
N LEU A 433 9.00 29.12 3.05
CA LEU A 433 7.96 28.26 2.45
C LEU A 433 6.82 29.06 1.84
N ASP A 434 6.40 30.15 2.49
CA ASP A 434 5.31 31.00 2.01
C ASP A 434 5.65 31.66 0.66
N ILE A 435 6.90 32.07 0.43
CA ILE A 435 7.35 32.65 -0.83
C ILE A 435 7.49 31.55 -1.89
N THR A 436 8.06 30.39 -1.55
CA THR A 436 8.12 29.22 -2.46
C THR A 436 6.71 28.81 -2.93
N SER A 437 5.76 28.72 -1.99
CA SER A 437 4.34 28.40 -2.25
C SER A 437 3.65 29.48 -3.09
N LEU A 438 3.98 30.76 -2.87
CA LEU A 438 3.50 31.87 -3.70
C LEU A 438 4.09 31.78 -5.12
N ASN A 439 5.37 31.47 -5.28
CA ASN A 439 6.05 31.32 -6.57
C ASN A 439 5.43 30.19 -7.41
N ILE A 440 5.07 29.06 -6.79
CA ILE A 440 4.33 27.97 -7.45
C ILE A 440 2.99 28.50 -8.00
N ARG A 441 2.18 29.16 -7.16
CA ARG A 441 0.85 29.67 -7.52
C ARG A 441 0.91 30.80 -8.55
N ALA A 442 1.88 31.70 -8.44
CA ALA A 442 2.10 32.79 -9.38
C ALA A 442 2.54 32.26 -10.75
N SER A 443 3.39 31.22 -10.78
CA SER A 443 3.84 30.58 -12.02
C SER A 443 2.69 29.89 -12.75
N THR A 444 1.80 29.18 -12.04
CA THR A 444 0.61 28.58 -12.68
C THR A 444 -0.38 29.64 -13.12
N MET A 445 -0.72 30.64 -12.29
CA MET A 445 -1.63 31.72 -12.70
C MET A 445 -1.12 32.48 -13.92
N CYS A 446 0.17 32.79 -13.99
CA CYS A 446 0.77 33.43 -15.16
C CYS A 446 0.68 32.54 -16.42
N MET A 447 0.93 31.24 -16.28
CA MET A 447 0.78 30.25 -17.36
C MET A 447 -0.67 30.15 -17.85
N THR A 448 -1.64 30.10 -16.93
CA THR A 448 -3.08 30.14 -17.21
C THR A 448 -3.44 31.39 -18.00
N THR A 449 -3.17 32.57 -17.45
CA THR A 449 -3.46 33.85 -18.10
C THR A 449 -2.79 33.96 -19.47
N LYS A 450 -1.57 33.44 -19.66
CA LYS A 450 -0.92 33.47 -20.97
C LYS A 450 -1.65 32.55 -21.96
N VAL A 451 -1.96 31.30 -21.59
CA VAL A 451 -2.68 30.35 -22.47
C VAL A 451 -4.09 30.86 -22.86
N TYR A 452 -4.83 31.48 -21.94
CA TYR A 452 -6.13 32.11 -22.27
C TYR A 452 -6.03 33.30 -23.23
N ASN A 453 -4.86 33.95 -23.33
CA ASN A 453 -4.64 35.18 -24.10
C ASN A 453 -3.65 35.02 -25.27
N LEU A 454 -3.32 33.79 -25.68
CA LEU A 454 -2.43 33.56 -26.84
C LEU A 454 -3.07 34.10 -28.12
N ASN A 455 -2.36 34.99 -28.81
CA ASN A 455 -2.85 35.57 -30.06
C ASN A 455 -2.65 34.57 -31.21
N GLN A 456 -3.68 34.39 -32.05
CA GLN A 456 -3.60 33.53 -33.24
C GLN A 456 -2.54 33.99 -34.26
N GLN A 457 -2.11 35.26 -34.20
CA GLN A 457 -1.03 35.82 -35.01
C GLN A 457 0.38 35.62 -34.43
N GLU A 458 0.53 35.19 -33.17
CA GLU A 458 1.86 34.86 -32.61
C GLU A 458 2.38 33.54 -33.19
N GLU A 459 3.60 33.53 -33.72
CA GLU A 459 4.18 32.31 -34.30
C GLU A 459 4.67 31.29 -33.25
N TYR A 460 5.07 31.76 -32.05
CA TYR A 460 5.93 31.02 -31.11
C TYR A 460 5.29 30.80 -29.72
N TRP A 461 4.05 30.31 -29.67
CA TRP A 461 3.32 30.05 -28.40
C TRP A 461 4.11 29.25 -27.35
N ALA A 462 4.98 28.32 -27.78
CA ALA A 462 5.82 27.55 -26.86
C ALA A 462 6.91 28.40 -26.19
N GLU A 463 7.48 29.41 -26.87
CA GLU A 463 8.47 30.32 -26.30
C GLU A 463 7.82 31.22 -25.23
N GLU A 464 6.63 31.72 -25.52
CA GLU A 464 5.82 32.56 -24.62
C GLU A 464 5.47 31.86 -23.29
N LEU A 465 5.35 30.54 -23.27
CA LEU A 465 5.08 29.76 -22.06
C LEU A 465 6.35 29.37 -21.29
N ARG A 466 7.51 29.29 -21.95
CA ARG A 466 8.78 28.85 -21.30
C ARG A 466 9.16 29.65 -20.05
N PRO A 467 8.99 30.98 -19.94
CA PRO A 467 9.27 31.72 -18.71
C PRO A 467 8.49 31.18 -17.50
N SER A 468 7.18 30.97 -17.64
CA SER A 468 6.31 30.48 -16.56
C SER A 468 6.58 29.01 -16.23
N VAL A 469 6.88 28.19 -17.24
CA VAL A 469 7.32 26.80 -17.06
C VAL A 469 8.65 26.71 -16.30
N ARG A 470 9.65 27.55 -16.65
CA ARG A 470 10.94 27.62 -15.94
C ARG A 470 10.78 28.06 -14.49
N LYS A 471 9.97 29.10 -14.23
CA LYS A 471 9.67 29.57 -12.87
C LYS A 471 8.99 28.50 -12.03
N LEU A 472 8.01 27.79 -12.59
CA LEU A 472 7.36 26.67 -11.90
C LEU A 472 8.37 25.56 -11.56
N ARG A 473 9.17 25.10 -12.54
CA ARG A 473 10.22 24.09 -12.31
C ARG A 473 11.20 24.50 -11.21
N SER A 474 11.64 25.75 -11.20
CA SER A 474 12.51 26.30 -10.15
C SER A 474 11.83 26.25 -8.78
N ALA A 475 10.59 26.72 -8.66
CA ALA A 475 9.87 26.73 -7.38
C ALA A 475 9.57 25.32 -6.85
N MET A 476 9.30 24.35 -7.75
CA MET A 476 9.17 22.94 -7.37
C MET A 476 10.48 22.35 -6.85
N GLN A 477 11.63 22.73 -7.44
CA GLN A 477 12.96 22.32 -6.95
C GLN A 477 13.28 22.95 -5.58
N THR A 478 12.93 24.22 -5.36
CA THR A 478 13.06 24.87 -4.04
C THR A 478 12.23 24.14 -2.99
N LEU A 479 10.97 23.80 -3.28
CA LEU A 479 10.10 23.08 -2.33
C LEU A 479 10.64 21.68 -1.98
N ASP A 480 11.14 20.94 -2.97
CA ASP A 480 11.79 19.64 -2.79
C ASP A 480 13.04 19.75 -1.89
N ARG A 481 13.89 20.75 -2.15
CA ARG A 481 15.07 21.09 -1.34
C ARG A 481 14.69 21.38 0.11
N ILE A 482 13.69 22.23 0.33
CA ILE A 482 13.11 22.56 1.64
C ILE A 482 12.68 21.29 2.36
N ALA A 483 11.85 20.46 1.73
CA ALA A 483 11.31 19.24 2.33
C ALA A 483 12.41 18.24 2.75
N ARG A 484 13.43 18.05 1.90
CA ARG A 484 14.57 17.15 2.19
C ARG A 484 15.43 17.68 3.35
N VAL A 485 15.74 18.98 3.38
CA VAL A 485 16.52 19.59 4.47
C VAL A 485 15.75 19.48 5.79
N THR A 486 14.47 19.83 5.80
CA THR A 486 13.59 19.69 6.98
C THR A 486 13.55 18.24 7.48
N TYR A 487 13.36 17.27 6.59
CA TYR A 487 13.41 15.84 6.97
C TYR A 487 14.75 15.43 7.56
N GLY A 488 15.86 15.82 6.92
CA GLY A 488 17.22 15.52 7.39
C GLY A 488 17.45 16.03 8.81
N LEU A 489 17.15 17.30 9.08
CA LEU A 489 17.36 17.94 10.38
C LEU A 489 16.49 17.33 11.49
N LEU A 490 15.21 17.07 11.21
CA LEU A 490 14.33 16.39 12.18
C LEU A 490 14.82 14.97 12.45
N SER A 491 15.28 14.23 11.43
CA SER A 491 15.78 12.85 11.56
C SER A 491 17.01 12.76 12.47
N LEU A 492 17.90 13.77 12.42
CA LEU A 492 19.05 13.89 13.32
C LEU A 492 18.64 14.11 14.78
N LYS A 493 17.61 14.91 15.06
CA LYS A 493 17.16 15.23 16.44
C LYS A 493 16.04 14.33 16.97
N GLU A 494 15.71 13.23 16.30
CA GLU A 494 14.62 12.35 16.74
C GLU A 494 14.99 11.51 17.99
N PRO A 495 14.29 11.69 19.14
CA PRO A 495 14.56 10.98 20.38
C PRO A 495 14.51 9.47 20.21
N SER A 496 15.47 8.76 20.82
CA SER A 496 15.62 7.31 20.63
C SER A 496 14.39 6.49 20.99
N HIS A 497 13.62 6.90 22.01
CA HIS A 497 12.40 6.20 22.43
C HIS A 497 11.26 6.37 21.41
N THR A 498 11.01 7.61 20.97
CA THR A 498 10.01 7.94 19.94
C THR A 498 10.35 7.33 18.59
N ALA A 499 11.62 7.42 18.17
CA ALA A 499 12.11 6.78 16.94
C ALA A 499 11.90 5.27 16.95
N SER A 500 12.17 4.60 18.08
CA SER A 500 11.99 3.15 18.22
C SER A 500 10.52 2.75 18.06
N LEU A 501 9.59 3.50 18.66
CA LEU A 501 8.16 3.24 18.50
C LEU A 501 7.67 3.57 17.08
N SER A 502 8.08 4.70 16.49
CA SER A 502 7.74 5.07 15.10
C SER A 502 8.20 4.00 14.10
N TYR A 503 9.46 3.55 14.22
CA TYR A 503 10.02 2.44 13.45
C TYR A 503 9.20 1.15 13.60
N SER A 504 8.94 0.73 14.85
CA SER A 504 8.20 -0.49 15.15
C SER A 504 6.78 -0.45 14.58
N VAL A 505 6.10 0.69 14.70
CA VAL A 505 4.74 0.89 14.16
C VAL A 505 4.73 0.89 12.64
N ARG A 506 5.69 1.55 11.98
CA ARG A 506 5.80 1.57 10.51
C ARG A 506 6.04 0.16 9.96
N TYR A 507 7.02 -0.56 10.51
CA TYR A 507 7.29 -1.94 10.12
C TYR A 507 6.06 -2.83 10.33
N ARG A 508 5.41 -2.71 11.49
CA ARG A 508 4.20 -3.47 11.81
C ARG A 508 3.06 -3.19 10.82
N ARG A 509 2.87 -1.92 10.45
CA ARG A 509 1.86 -1.47 9.49
C ARG A 509 2.12 -2.01 8.09
N ASP A 510 3.37 -1.95 7.62
CA ASP A 510 3.79 -2.54 6.35
C ASP A 510 3.51 -4.06 6.32
N VAL A 511 3.86 -4.81 7.38
CA VAL A 511 3.57 -6.25 7.48
C VAL A 511 2.08 -6.53 7.33
N CYS A 512 1.21 -5.84 8.07
CA CYS A 512 -0.23 -6.07 8.02
C CYS A 512 -0.85 -5.59 6.70
N PHE A 513 -0.36 -4.49 6.12
CA PHE A 513 -0.81 -3.95 4.84
C PHE A 513 -0.40 -4.85 3.66
N ALA A 514 0.78 -5.48 3.69
CA ALA A 514 1.15 -6.48 2.70
C ALA A 514 0.12 -7.62 2.66
N GLN A 515 -0.28 -8.13 3.82
CA GLN A 515 -1.29 -9.19 3.92
C GLN A 515 -2.66 -8.73 3.40
N SER A 516 -3.12 -7.52 3.78
CA SER A 516 -4.43 -7.00 3.37
C SER A 516 -4.50 -6.66 1.88
N LEU A 517 -3.45 -6.06 1.31
CA LEU A 517 -3.38 -5.77 -0.12
C LEU A 517 -3.35 -7.06 -0.94
N THR A 518 -2.57 -8.05 -0.49
CA THR A 518 -2.49 -9.34 -1.17
C THR A 518 -3.86 -10.02 -1.25
N ALA A 519 -4.62 -10.04 -0.14
CA ALA A 519 -5.99 -10.57 -0.13
C ALA A 519 -6.93 -9.81 -1.08
N ALA A 520 -6.86 -8.47 -1.10
CA ALA A 520 -7.66 -7.64 -2.00
C ALA A 520 -7.33 -7.86 -3.48
N VAL A 521 -6.04 -7.96 -3.83
CA VAL A 521 -5.59 -8.26 -5.20
C VAL A 521 -6.03 -9.66 -5.63
N VAL A 522 -5.94 -10.67 -4.76
CA VAL A 522 -6.40 -12.03 -5.04
C VAL A 522 -7.91 -12.06 -5.32
N ALA A 523 -8.73 -11.35 -4.55
CA ALA A 523 -10.17 -11.29 -4.79
C ALA A 523 -10.54 -10.53 -6.08
N LEU A 524 -9.85 -9.42 -6.38
CA LEU A 524 -10.03 -8.69 -7.64
C LEU A 524 -9.63 -9.56 -8.84
N GLN A 525 -8.47 -10.22 -8.79
CA GLN A 525 -8.02 -11.11 -9.85
C GLN A 525 -8.96 -12.32 -10.02
N ALA A 526 -9.47 -12.91 -8.93
CA ALA A 526 -10.52 -13.93 -9.00
C ALA A 526 -11.80 -13.41 -9.68
N LYS A 527 -12.25 -12.20 -9.34
CA LYS A 527 -13.41 -11.54 -9.96
C LYS A 527 -13.22 -11.39 -11.47
N PHE A 528 -12.08 -10.83 -11.91
CA PHE A 528 -11.84 -10.56 -13.33
C PHE A 528 -11.58 -11.82 -14.16
N TRP A 529 -10.77 -12.77 -13.67
CA TRP A 529 -10.40 -13.98 -14.44
C TRP A 529 -11.41 -15.11 -14.35
N CYS A 530 -12.14 -15.22 -13.23
CA CYS A 530 -12.93 -16.43 -12.95
C CYS A 530 -14.45 -16.20 -12.97
N GLN A 531 -14.95 -14.97 -12.89
CA GLN A 531 -16.40 -14.69 -12.94
C GLN A 531 -16.91 -14.20 -14.30
N ASN A 532 -16.05 -13.82 -15.26
CA ASN A 532 -16.44 -13.14 -16.51
C ASN A 532 -17.35 -11.93 -16.22
N PRO A 533 -16.80 -10.86 -15.62
CA PRO A 533 -17.58 -9.72 -15.16
C PRO A 533 -18.34 -9.03 -16.31
N ASP A 534 -19.60 -8.69 -16.05
CA ASP A 534 -20.45 -8.04 -17.04
C ASP A 534 -20.21 -6.51 -17.14
N GLN A 535 -20.90 -5.88 -18.08
CA GLN A 535 -20.84 -4.43 -18.26
C GLN A 535 -21.39 -3.66 -17.05
N VAL A 536 -22.26 -4.25 -16.24
CA VAL A 536 -22.89 -3.59 -15.10
C VAL A 536 -21.88 -3.45 -13.96
N LEU A 537 -21.03 -4.47 -13.75
CA LEU A 537 -19.85 -4.36 -12.88
C LEU A 537 -18.94 -3.20 -13.30
N LEU A 538 -18.55 -3.18 -14.58
CA LEU A 538 -17.58 -2.22 -15.10
C LEU A 538 -18.15 -0.78 -15.08
N ARG A 539 -19.45 -0.60 -15.38
CA ARG A 539 -20.16 0.68 -15.20
C ARG A 539 -20.09 1.14 -13.75
N SER A 540 -20.46 0.28 -12.80
CA SER A 540 -20.48 0.62 -11.39
C SER A 540 -19.10 1.03 -10.88
N LEU A 541 -18.03 0.31 -11.24
CA LEU A 541 -16.66 0.68 -10.88
C LEU A 541 -16.28 2.08 -11.39
N GLY A 542 -16.60 2.39 -12.66
CA GLY A 542 -16.35 3.72 -13.23
C GLY A 542 -17.20 4.84 -12.62
N SER A 543 -18.48 4.58 -12.33
CA SER A 543 -19.41 5.61 -11.81
C SER A 543 -19.28 5.85 -10.30
N THR A 544 -19.00 4.81 -9.51
CA THR A 544 -18.76 4.94 -8.05
C THR A 544 -17.33 5.32 -7.71
N GLY A 545 -16.40 5.17 -8.67
CA GLY A 545 -14.97 5.32 -8.49
C GLY A 545 -14.34 4.30 -7.53
N SER A 546 -15.09 3.30 -7.05
CA SER A 546 -14.58 2.33 -6.07
C SER A 546 -15.34 1.00 -6.02
N ALA A 547 -14.60 -0.10 -5.88
CA ALA A 547 -15.20 -1.41 -5.58
C ALA A 547 -15.53 -1.53 -4.08
N LEU A 548 -16.55 -2.32 -3.75
CA LEU A 548 -16.87 -2.67 -2.37
C LEU A 548 -16.06 -3.89 -1.93
N ALA A 549 -15.26 -3.75 -0.87
CA ALA A 549 -14.44 -4.82 -0.31
C ALA A 549 -14.88 -5.09 1.14
N THR A 550 -15.62 -6.17 1.36
CA THR A 550 -16.18 -6.49 2.69
C THR A 550 -15.32 -7.50 3.41
N PHE A 551 -14.89 -7.16 4.63
CA PHE A 551 -14.09 -7.98 5.53
C PHE A 551 -14.93 -8.41 6.72
N ALA A 552 -15.15 -9.71 6.90
CA ALA A 552 -15.85 -10.28 8.04
C ALA A 552 -14.89 -11.10 8.93
N SER A 553 -14.82 -10.80 10.22
CA SER A 553 -13.90 -11.43 11.19
C SER A 553 -14.60 -11.99 12.44
N TYR A 554 -13.91 -12.90 13.11
CA TYR A 554 -14.37 -13.65 14.27
C TYR A 554 -13.45 -13.53 15.50
N LEU A 555 -12.56 -12.53 15.54
CA LEU A 555 -11.63 -12.28 16.64
C LEU A 555 -12.36 -11.85 17.92
N SER A 556 -11.92 -12.29 19.09
CA SER A 556 -12.41 -11.74 20.36
C SER A 556 -11.78 -10.39 20.69
N CYS A 557 -12.45 -9.62 21.55
CA CYS A 557 -11.88 -8.41 22.14
C CYS A 557 -10.98 -8.70 23.37
N TYR A 558 -10.40 -9.89 23.46
CA TYR A 558 -9.59 -10.36 24.59
C TYR A 558 -8.14 -10.67 24.17
N GLY A 559 -7.20 -10.58 25.13
CA GLY A 559 -5.81 -11.02 24.97
C GLY A 559 -5.11 -10.52 23.70
N ASP A 560 -4.35 -11.43 23.08
CA ASP A 560 -3.67 -11.20 21.79
C ASP A 560 -4.67 -10.88 20.65
N GLU A 561 -5.87 -11.49 20.63
CA GLU A 561 -6.87 -11.30 19.56
C GLU A 561 -7.38 -9.86 19.48
N ARG A 562 -7.50 -9.16 20.61
CA ARG A 562 -7.78 -7.71 20.63
C ARG A 562 -6.70 -6.93 19.90
N GLY A 563 -5.44 -7.30 20.08
CA GLY A 563 -4.32 -6.70 19.38
C GLY A 563 -4.31 -7.05 17.88
N MET A 564 -4.67 -8.29 17.54
CA MET A 564 -4.86 -8.73 16.14
C MET A 564 -5.96 -7.91 15.44
N MET A 565 -7.04 -7.59 16.16
CA MET A 565 -8.12 -6.73 15.69
C MET A 565 -7.66 -5.27 15.51
N GLU A 566 -6.78 -4.76 16.38
CA GLU A 566 -6.16 -3.44 16.26
C GLU A 566 -5.17 -3.32 15.10
N ASP A 567 -4.49 -4.40 14.72
CA ASP A 567 -3.67 -4.49 13.51
C ASP A 567 -4.55 -4.48 12.25
N MET A 568 -5.48 -5.42 12.17
CA MET A 568 -6.36 -5.61 11.01
C MET A 568 -7.20 -4.38 10.72
N LEU A 569 -7.71 -3.70 11.75
CA LEU A 569 -8.47 -2.46 11.61
C LEU A 569 -7.71 -1.43 10.76
N VAL A 570 -6.42 -1.25 11.01
CA VAL A 570 -5.60 -0.28 10.26
C VAL A 570 -5.30 -0.82 8.86
N ALA A 571 -4.87 -2.08 8.75
CA ALA A 571 -4.52 -2.70 7.47
C ALA A 571 -5.69 -2.76 6.46
N VAL A 572 -6.92 -2.94 6.93
CA VAL A 572 -8.14 -2.89 6.08
C VAL A 572 -8.45 -1.45 5.66
N LYS A 573 -8.28 -0.48 6.56
CA LYS A 573 -8.54 0.93 6.30
C LYS A 573 -7.59 1.53 5.28
N ASP A 574 -6.31 1.16 5.34
CA ASP A 574 -5.25 1.66 4.45
C ASP A 574 -5.48 1.30 2.96
N LEU A 575 -6.27 0.26 2.68
CA LEU A 575 -6.66 -0.11 1.31
C LEU A 575 -7.45 0.97 0.56
N ARG A 576 -8.00 1.98 1.26
CA ARG A 576 -8.61 3.16 0.64
C ARG A 576 -7.64 3.99 -0.19
N ASN A 577 -6.37 3.96 0.19
CA ASN A 577 -5.32 4.79 -0.39
C ASN A 577 -4.64 4.11 -1.59
N VAL A 578 -5.21 3.01 -2.08
CA VAL A 578 -4.70 2.23 -3.20
C VAL A 578 -5.58 2.45 -4.43
N THR A 579 -4.95 2.85 -5.53
CA THR A 579 -5.61 2.98 -6.84
C THR A 579 -5.39 1.72 -7.65
N PHE A 580 -6.47 1.02 -8.00
CA PHE A 580 -6.45 -0.16 -8.86
C PHE A 580 -6.70 0.26 -10.31
N ILE A 581 -5.96 -0.33 -11.24
CA ILE A 581 -5.95 0.04 -12.66
C ILE A 581 -6.11 -1.23 -13.49
N ILE A 582 -7.25 -1.37 -14.17
CA ILE A 582 -7.49 -2.47 -15.12
C ILE A 582 -6.74 -2.18 -16.42
N GLU A 583 -6.02 -3.16 -16.95
CA GLU A 583 -5.41 -3.11 -18.29
C GLU A 583 -5.40 -4.49 -18.96
N ALA A 584 -5.25 -4.51 -20.30
CA ALA A 584 -5.13 -5.73 -21.07
C ALA A 584 -3.83 -6.49 -20.74
N VAL A 585 -3.88 -7.83 -20.76
CA VAL A 585 -2.71 -8.69 -20.52
C VAL A 585 -1.59 -8.39 -21.51
N ASN A 586 -0.38 -8.21 -20.99
CA ASN A 586 0.82 -8.08 -21.80
C ASN A 586 1.43 -9.47 -22.03
N SER A 587 1.48 -9.92 -23.27
CA SER A 587 2.00 -11.25 -23.65
C SER A 587 3.44 -11.53 -23.19
N LYS A 588 4.24 -10.49 -22.88
CA LYS A 588 5.60 -10.63 -22.32
C LYS A 588 5.65 -10.71 -20.79
N LEU A 589 4.68 -10.12 -20.09
CA LEU A 589 4.65 -10.05 -18.61
C LEU A 589 3.66 -11.05 -17.99
N GLY A 590 2.76 -11.60 -18.81
CA GLY A 590 1.73 -12.53 -18.37
C GLY A 590 0.61 -11.86 -17.55
N PRO A 591 -0.16 -12.67 -16.80
CA PRO A 591 -1.33 -12.22 -16.04
C PRO A 591 -0.98 -11.60 -14.67
N GLY A 592 0.31 -11.56 -14.30
CA GLY A 592 0.77 -11.10 -12.99
C GLY A 592 0.53 -9.60 -12.76
N PRO A 593 -0.06 -9.20 -11.63
CA PRO A 593 -0.25 -7.78 -11.29
C PRO A 593 1.07 -7.06 -11.09
N ARG A 594 1.09 -5.74 -11.32
CA ARG A 594 2.21 -4.85 -10.93
C ARG A 594 1.81 -3.93 -9.80
N VAL A 595 2.79 -3.55 -8.98
CA VAL A 595 2.64 -2.52 -7.95
C VAL A 595 3.64 -1.40 -8.24
N GLU A 596 3.18 -0.16 -8.25
CA GLU A 596 3.95 1.06 -8.53
C GLU A 596 3.58 2.17 -7.54
N GLY A 597 4.37 3.25 -7.54
CA GLY A 597 4.16 4.42 -6.68
C GLY A 597 4.96 4.34 -5.39
N SER A 598 4.32 4.71 -4.29
CA SER A 598 4.92 4.83 -2.95
C SER A 598 3.94 4.36 -1.88
N ARG A 599 4.34 4.38 -0.60
CA ARG A 599 3.38 4.22 0.51
C ARG A 599 2.26 5.28 0.52
N VAL A 600 2.47 6.44 -0.10
CA VAL A 600 1.50 7.56 -0.05
C VAL A 600 0.44 7.51 -1.14
N ASN A 601 0.77 6.94 -2.29
CA ASN A 601 -0.12 6.74 -3.42
C ASN A 601 0.27 5.45 -4.13
N LEU A 602 -0.28 4.34 -3.65
CA LEU A 602 0.06 3.03 -4.18
C LEU A 602 -0.86 2.72 -5.37
N ARG A 603 -0.27 2.31 -6.49
CA ARG A 603 -1.01 1.95 -7.71
C ARG A 603 -0.82 0.46 -8.01
N VAL A 604 -1.92 -0.26 -8.19
CA VAL A 604 -1.89 -1.68 -8.55
C VAL A 604 -2.50 -1.88 -9.93
N PHE A 605 -1.69 -2.34 -10.87
CA PHE A 605 -2.14 -2.69 -12.21
C PHE A 605 -2.60 -4.15 -12.22
N LEU A 606 -3.81 -4.37 -12.71
CA LEU A 606 -4.47 -5.66 -12.79
C LEU A 606 -4.64 -6.03 -14.27
N PRO A 607 -3.78 -6.92 -14.81
CA PRO A 607 -4.01 -7.56 -16.10
C PRO A 607 -5.30 -8.39 -16.05
N VAL A 608 -6.17 -8.21 -17.04
CA VAL A 608 -7.44 -8.96 -17.18
C VAL A 608 -7.61 -9.56 -18.57
N PRO A 609 -8.44 -10.62 -18.74
CA PRO A 609 -8.72 -11.21 -20.04
C PRO A 609 -9.30 -10.21 -21.04
N ASP A 610 -9.06 -10.44 -22.34
CA ASP A 610 -9.55 -9.57 -23.41
C ASP A 610 -11.08 -9.40 -23.39
N SER A 611 -11.83 -10.43 -23.01
CA SER A 611 -13.29 -10.37 -22.84
C SER A 611 -13.77 -9.33 -21.81
N VAL A 612 -12.94 -9.00 -20.82
CA VAL A 612 -13.23 -7.94 -19.84
C VAL A 612 -12.97 -6.57 -20.45
N ILE A 613 -11.93 -6.44 -21.29
CA ILE A 613 -11.59 -5.22 -22.03
C ILE A 613 -12.67 -4.92 -23.07
N GLU A 614 -13.11 -5.93 -23.82
CA GLU A 614 -14.24 -5.87 -24.76
C GLU A 614 -15.53 -5.44 -24.05
N SER A 615 -15.84 -6.08 -22.92
CA SER A 615 -17.00 -5.72 -22.08
C SER A 615 -16.91 -4.28 -21.56
N ALA A 616 -15.70 -3.74 -21.37
CA ALA A 616 -15.48 -2.38 -20.89
C ALA A 616 -15.37 -1.31 -22.00
N ALA A 617 -15.44 -1.69 -23.28
CA ALA A 617 -15.18 -0.79 -24.41
C ALA A 617 -16.03 0.49 -24.41
N PHE A 618 -17.26 0.43 -23.87
CA PHE A 618 -18.16 1.57 -23.74
C PHE A 618 -17.65 2.69 -22.79
N LEU A 619 -16.66 2.41 -21.92
CA LEU A 619 -16.01 3.42 -21.07
C LEU A 619 -14.85 4.13 -21.78
N ASN A 620 -14.42 3.66 -22.96
CA ASN A 620 -13.28 4.23 -23.66
C ASN A 620 -13.69 5.52 -24.40
N THR A 621 -13.64 6.65 -23.70
CA THR A 621 -13.99 7.99 -24.21
C THR A 621 -12.77 8.77 -24.74
N SER A 622 -11.58 8.16 -24.80
CA SER A 622 -10.35 8.81 -25.23
C SER A 622 -10.26 8.90 -26.76
N LEU A 623 -10.20 10.13 -27.28
CA LEU A 623 -9.84 10.41 -28.68
C LEU A 623 -8.42 9.94 -29.05
N ASN A 624 -7.53 9.87 -28.05
CA ASN A 624 -6.20 9.28 -28.23
C ASN A 624 -6.32 7.76 -28.12
N ASN A 625 -5.81 7.06 -29.15
CA ASN A 625 -5.90 5.62 -29.37
C ASN A 625 -5.04 4.78 -28.39
N THR A 626 -4.88 5.25 -27.16
CA THR A 626 -4.10 4.63 -26.09
C THR A 626 -4.95 3.61 -25.33
N LYS A 627 -4.33 2.49 -24.97
CA LYS A 627 -4.94 1.31 -24.34
C LYS A 627 -5.97 1.66 -23.26
N PHE A 628 -7.12 0.97 -23.31
CA PHE A 628 -8.17 1.02 -22.29
C PHE A 628 -7.57 0.91 -20.88
N ARG A 629 -7.98 1.83 -19.99
CA ARG A 629 -7.64 1.84 -18.57
C ARG A 629 -8.83 2.31 -17.75
N LEU A 630 -9.29 1.46 -16.83
CA LEU A 630 -10.27 1.84 -15.80
C LEU A 630 -9.56 1.93 -14.45
N GLN A 631 -9.68 3.09 -13.79
CA GLN A 631 -9.11 3.33 -12.47
C GLN A 631 -10.21 3.36 -11.41
N PHE A 632 -9.99 2.72 -10.26
CA PHE A 632 -10.92 2.69 -9.14
C PHE A 632 -10.18 2.48 -7.81
N GLY A 633 -10.70 3.05 -6.72
CA GLY A 633 -10.22 2.77 -5.36
C GLY A 633 -11.00 1.62 -4.70
N LEU A 634 -10.78 1.40 -3.40
CA LEU A 634 -11.64 0.51 -2.60
C LEU A 634 -12.46 1.31 -1.58
N THR A 635 -13.70 0.87 -1.38
CA THR A 635 -14.43 1.10 -0.13
C THR A 635 -14.31 -0.15 0.73
N PRO A 636 -13.24 -0.28 1.56
CA PRO A 636 -13.09 -1.38 2.48
C PRO A 636 -14.01 -1.17 3.70
N ILE A 637 -14.72 -2.24 4.06
CA ILE A 637 -15.68 -2.28 5.15
C ILE A 637 -15.32 -3.45 6.05
N TYR A 638 -15.26 -3.22 7.35
CA TYR A 638 -14.84 -4.22 8.33
C TYR A 638 -15.94 -4.45 9.37
N PHE A 639 -16.35 -5.71 9.52
CA PHE A 639 -17.19 -6.17 10.62
C PHE A 639 -16.50 -7.31 11.38
N ASN A 640 -16.69 -7.34 12.70
CA ASN A 640 -16.17 -8.39 13.57
C ASN A 640 -17.24 -8.85 14.56
N VAL A 641 -17.37 -10.17 14.76
CA VAL A 641 -18.14 -10.75 15.88
C VAL A 641 -17.35 -11.90 16.47
N GLY A 642 -16.74 -11.69 17.64
CA GLY A 642 -16.00 -12.75 18.34
C GLY A 642 -16.90 -13.90 18.76
N ILE A 643 -16.53 -15.16 18.45
CA ILE A 643 -17.37 -16.35 18.70
C ILE A 643 -16.83 -17.32 19.76
N ASN A 644 -15.57 -17.18 20.19
CA ASN A 644 -14.91 -18.07 21.14
C ASN A 644 -15.31 -17.84 22.61
N GLU A 645 -14.80 -18.66 23.53
CA GLU A 645 -14.98 -18.48 24.98
C GLU A 645 -14.35 -17.16 25.44
N GLN A 646 -13.24 -16.74 24.80
CA GLN A 646 -12.58 -15.46 25.08
C GLN A 646 -13.47 -14.25 24.73
N ALA A 647 -14.34 -14.35 23.72
CA ALA A 647 -15.35 -13.35 23.39
C ALA A 647 -16.42 -13.27 24.48
N THR A 648 -16.89 -14.42 25.00
CA THR A 648 -17.80 -14.44 26.17
C THR A 648 -17.15 -13.85 27.42
N ILE A 649 -15.83 -14.02 27.61
CA ILE A 649 -15.08 -13.35 28.67
C ILE A 649 -15.02 -11.83 28.42
N ALA A 650 -14.71 -11.38 27.19
CA ALA A 650 -14.66 -9.96 26.84
C ALA A 650 -16.02 -9.27 27.04
N GLU A 651 -17.11 -9.88 26.61
CA GLU A 651 -18.49 -9.38 26.81
C GLU A 651 -18.83 -9.24 28.31
N LYS A 652 -18.54 -10.28 29.12
CA LYS A 652 -18.77 -10.24 30.57
C LYS A 652 -17.94 -9.17 31.30
N LEU A 653 -16.77 -8.83 30.76
CA LEU A 653 -15.90 -7.76 31.26
C LEU A 653 -16.20 -6.39 30.64
N GLY A 654 -17.23 -6.26 29.79
CA GLY A 654 -17.57 -5.01 29.10
C GLY A 654 -16.54 -4.54 28.07
N ASN A 655 -15.56 -5.36 27.69
CA ASN A 655 -14.39 -4.96 26.91
C ASN A 655 -14.62 -4.96 25.38
N ILE A 656 -15.86 -4.68 24.93
CA ILE A 656 -16.29 -4.85 23.53
C ILE A 656 -16.32 -3.55 22.69
N ASP A 657 -16.02 -2.38 23.27
CA ASP A 657 -16.11 -1.07 22.60
C ASP A 657 -15.40 -1.01 21.23
N LEU A 658 -14.29 -1.74 21.07
CA LEU A 658 -13.55 -1.78 19.81
C LEU A 658 -14.36 -2.47 18.72
N GLN A 659 -15.03 -3.58 19.03
CA GLN A 659 -15.90 -4.30 18.09
C GLN A 659 -17.15 -3.48 17.75
N GLU A 660 -17.79 -2.86 18.74
CA GLU A 660 -18.94 -1.98 18.51
C GLU A 660 -18.56 -0.85 17.54
N ARG A 661 -17.46 -0.13 17.82
CA ARG A 661 -16.95 0.94 16.95
C ARG A 661 -16.55 0.47 15.55
N ILE A 662 -16.01 -0.75 15.42
CA ILE A 662 -15.70 -1.35 14.11
C ILE A 662 -17.00 -1.57 13.34
N ASN A 663 -18.00 -2.18 13.96
CA ASN A 663 -19.24 -2.58 13.30
C ASN A 663 -20.13 -1.37 12.95
N THR A 664 -20.25 -0.37 13.85
CA THR A 664 -20.95 0.90 13.56
C THR A 664 -20.29 1.62 12.39
N GLY A 665 -18.95 1.80 12.42
CA GLY A 665 -18.23 2.39 11.30
C GLY A 665 -18.36 1.57 10.02
N GLY A 666 -18.41 0.24 10.11
CA GLY A 666 -18.68 -0.65 8.98
C GLY A 666 -20.05 -0.39 8.34
N ALA A 667 -21.10 -0.25 9.14
CA ALA A 667 -22.44 0.06 8.68
C ALA A 667 -22.54 1.47 8.06
N GLU A 668 -21.95 2.49 8.69
CA GLU A 668 -21.87 3.86 8.13
C GLU A 668 -21.28 3.88 6.72
N LEU A 669 -20.18 3.15 6.52
CA LEU A 669 -19.50 3.03 5.22
C LEU A 669 -20.31 2.24 4.21
N LEU A 670 -21.01 1.20 4.65
CA LEU A 670 -21.89 0.39 3.80
C LEU A 670 -23.05 1.23 3.28
N VAL A 671 -23.76 1.93 4.19
CA VAL A 671 -24.85 2.86 3.84
C VAL A 671 -24.34 4.05 3.02
N GLY A 672 -23.09 4.49 3.24
CA GLY A 672 -22.41 5.48 2.40
C GLY A 672 -22.14 4.97 0.98
N TYR A 673 -21.71 3.72 0.81
CA TYR A 673 -21.52 3.07 -0.48
C TYR A 673 -22.86 2.87 -1.20
N MET A 674 -23.87 2.35 -0.49
CA MET A 674 -25.24 2.15 -0.98
C MET A 674 -25.81 3.42 -1.61
N ARG A 675 -25.68 4.56 -0.91
CA ARG A 675 -26.13 5.87 -1.41
C ARG A 675 -25.38 6.33 -2.67
N ARG A 676 -24.07 6.05 -2.79
CA ARG A 676 -23.32 6.33 -4.04
C ARG A 676 -23.78 5.43 -5.17
N PHE A 677 -23.96 4.14 -4.89
CA PHE A 677 -24.36 3.13 -5.85
C PHE A 677 -25.79 3.33 -6.38
N GLN A 678 -26.75 3.65 -5.51
CA GLN A 678 -28.15 3.91 -5.89
C GLN A 678 -28.29 5.11 -6.83
N ARG A 679 -27.43 6.14 -6.72
CA ARG A 679 -27.38 7.26 -7.68
C ARG A 679 -26.98 6.83 -9.10
N CYS A 680 -26.39 5.65 -9.26
CA CYS A 680 -26.05 5.06 -10.56
C CYS A 680 -27.15 4.12 -11.10
N GLN A 681 -28.24 3.92 -10.35
CA GLN A 681 -29.35 3.02 -10.70
C GLN A 681 -30.57 3.81 -11.20
N VAL A 682 -31.34 3.21 -12.10
CA VAL A 682 -32.56 3.82 -12.67
C VAL A 682 -33.77 3.68 -11.72
N LYS A 683 -33.73 2.74 -10.77
CA LYS A 683 -34.78 2.50 -9.78
C LYS A 683 -34.17 2.33 -8.39
N GLU A 684 -34.83 2.92 -7.40
CA GLU A 684 -34.50 2.74 -5.99
C GLU A 684 -34.82 1.31 -5.54
N ASN A 685 -33.97 0.74 -4.68
CA ASN A 685 -34.12 -0.62 -4.17
C ASN A 685 -34.52 -0.56 -2.69
N VAL A 686 -35.83 -0.72 -2.44
CA VAL A 686 -36.44 -0.70 -1.11
C VAL A 686 -35.92 -1.85 -0.23
N GLU A 687 -35.59 -3.00 -0.81
CA GLU A 687 -35.09 -4.15 -0.03
C GLU A 687 -33.70 -3.88 0.55
N LEU A 688 -32.86 -3.15 -0.19
CA LEU A 688 -31.58 -2.65 0.32
C LEU A 688 -31.76 -1.69 1.51
N GLN A 689 -32.80 -0.84 1.50
CA GLN A 689 -33.09 0.08 2.62
C GLN A 689 -33.50 -0.70 3.87
N LYS A 690 -34.45 -1.65 3.76
CA LYS A 690 -34.84 -2.53 4.86
C LYS A 690 -33.66 -3.30 5.46
N LEU A 691 -32.72 -3.76 4.63
CA LEU A 691 -31.54 -4.48 5.12
C LEU A 691 -30.54 -3.56 5.84
N ALA A 692 -30.44 -2.28 5.46
CA ALA A 692 -29.66 -1.30 6.23
C ALA A 692 -30.32 -0.99 7.59
N GLU A 693 -31.65 -0.82 7.62
CA GLU A 693 -32.41 -0.66 8.86
C GLU A 693 -32.30 -1.90 9.76
N LEU A 694 -32.36 -3.11 9.19
CA LEU A 694 -32.15 -4.36 9.93
C LEU A 694 -30.74 -4.44 10.53
N LEU A 695 -29.71 -4.01 9.79
CA LEU A 695 -28.34 -3.98 10.28
C LEU A 695 -28.19 -3.00 11.46
N ASP A 696 -28.75 -1.79 11.36
CA ASP A 696 -28.71 -0.78 12.42
C ASP A 696 -29.44 -1.24 13.70
N ASN A 697 -30.61 -1.86 13.53
CA ASN A 697 -31.34 -2.52 14.62
C ASN A 697 -30.53 -3.65 15.27
N GLN A 698 -29.81 -4.45 14.49
CA GLN A 698 -28.95 -5.54 15.01
C GLN A 698 -27.70 -5.02 15.73
N LEU A 699 -27.16 -3.87 15.34
CA LEU A 699 -26.06 -3.21 16.05
C LEU A 699 -26.53 -2.59 17.37
N SER A 700 -27.74 -2.02 17.38
CA SER A 700 -28.37 -1.47 18.58
C SER A 700 -28.84 -2.55 19.56
N ALA A 701 -29.19 -3.74 19.06
CA ALA A 701 -29.55 -4.89 19.88
C ALA A 701 -28.31 -5.49 20.58
N ARG A 702 -28.20 -5.25 21.90
CA ARG A 702 -27.16 -5.80 22.79
C ARG A 702 -27.28 -7.32 23.00
N ARG A 703 -27.20 -8.09 21.92
CA ARG A 703 -27.26 -9.55 21.91
C ARG A 703 -25.85 -10.14 21.98
N ASN A 704 -25.69 -11.15 22.85
CA ASN A 704 -24.46 -11.93 22.97
C ASN A 704 -24.08 -12.54 21.61
N LYS A 705 -22.82 -12.38 21.17
CA LYS A 705 -22.27 -12.93 19.93
C LYS A 705 -23.20 -12.77 18.72
N ASN A 706 -23.63 -11.54 18.42
CA ASN A 706 -24.65 -11.28 17.40
C ASN A 706 -24.15 -11.51 15.94
N VAL A 707 -23.99 -12.77 15.53
CA VAL A 707 -23.48 -13.16 14.20
C VAL A 707 -24.41 -12.68 13.07
N ASP A 708 -25.68 -12.39 13.37
CA ASP A 708 -26.63 -11.83 12.40
C ASP A 708 -26.15 -10.50 11.81
N VAL A 709 -25.34 -9.72 12.54
CA VAL A 709 -24.65 -8.52 11.99
C VAL A 709 -23.81 -8.88 10.76
N LEU A 710 -23.04 -9.96 10.82
CA LEU A 710 -22.23 -10.44 9.70
C LEU A 710 -23.12 -10.95 8.57
N HIS A 711 -24.16 -11.73 8.88
CA HIS A 711 -25.09 -12.25 7.86
C HIS A 711 -25.85 -11.14 7.14
N THR A 712 -26.37 -10.14 7.85
CA THR A 712 -27.09 -9.01 7.25
C THR A 712 -26.15 -8.13 6.43
N ALA A 713 -24.98 -7.78 6.95
CA ALA A 713 -23.96 -7.05 6.18
C ALA A 713 -23.58 -7.80 4.90
N MET A 714 -23.41 -9.13 4.97
CA MET A 714 -23.13 -9.97 3.82
C MET A 714 -24.28 -10.06 2.82
N ARG A 715 -25.54 -10.11 3.27
CA ARG A 715 -26.73 -10.04 2.38
C ARG A 715 -26.81 -8.69 1.66
N VAL A 716 -26.57 -7.58 2.36
CA VAL A 716 -26.45 -6.24 1.74
C VAL A 716 -25.34 -6.24 0.69
N CYS A 717 -24.17 -6.80 1.00
CA CYS A 717 -23.06 -6.91 0.05
C CYS A 717 -23.40 -7.83 -1.15
N TYR A 718 -24.21 -8.87 -0.94
CA TYR A 718 -24.69 -9.74 -2.01
C TYR A 718 -25.59 -9.01 -3.00
N PHE A 719 -26.37 -8.00 -2.62
CA PHE A 719 -27.09 -7.16 -3.58
C PHE A 719 -26.17 -6.40 -4.55
N PHE A 720 -24.87 -6.27 -4.25
CA PHE A 720 -23.85 -5.74 -5.16
C PHE A 720 -22.99 -6.83 -5.81
N SER A 721 -23.00 -8.07 -5.32
CA SER A 721 -21.97 -9.06 -5.67
C SER A 721 -22.16 -9.79 -7.01
N PRO A 722 -23.31 -10.41 -7.34
CA PRO A 722 -23.39 -11.36 -8.46
C PRO A 722 -23.34 -10.68 -9.84
N ARG A 723 -23.59 -9.36 -9.93
CA ARG A 723 -23.64 -8.63 -11.21
C ARG A 723 -23.13 -7.18 -11.18
N VAL A 724 -22.63 -6.61 -10.05
CA VAL A 724 -22.59 -5.13 -9.97
C VAL A 724 -21.38 -4.40 -9.34
N SER A 725 -20.79 -4.76 -8.19
CA SER A 725 -19.58 -4.06 -7.65
C SER A 725 -18.93 -4.65 -6.39
N GLY A 726 -19.50 -5.73 -5.83
CA GLY A 726 -18.96 -6.36 -4.61
C GLY A 726 -17.98 -7.50 -4.84
N PHE A 727 -16.96 -7.57 -3.97
CA PHE A 727 -16.28 -8.81 -3.61
C PHE A 727 -16.16 -8.92 -2.08
N CYS A 728 -16.23 -10.14 -1.57
CA CYS A 728 -16.25 -10.41 -0.13
C CYS A 728 -15.04 -11.23 0.28
N LEU A 729 -14.33 -10.71 1.27
CA LEU A 729 -13.17 -11.30 1.92
C LEU A 729 -13.63 -11.81 3.28
N PHE A 730 -13.86 -13.12 3.41
CA PHE A 730 -14.15 -13.70 4.71
C PHE A 730 -12.84 -14.05 5.41
N GLN A 731 -12.67 -13.60 6.65
CA GLN A 731 -11.62 -14.13 7.49
C GLN A 731 -12.08 -15.43 8.13
N LYS A 732 -11.68 -16.59 7.60
CA LYS A 732 -11.85 -17.86 8.33
C LYS A 732 -10.79 -17.94 9.42
N PHE A 733 -11.19 -17.73 10.67
CA PHE A 733 -10.25 -17.82 11.78
C PHE A 733 -10.01 -19.27 12.20
N LEU A 734 -8.74 -19.67 12.21
CA LEU A 734 -8.28 -21.04 12.50
C LEU A 734 -7.82 -21.19 13.97
N ALA A 735 -8.42 -20.44 14.88
CA ALA A 735 -8.21 -20.59 16.33
C ALA A 735 -9.54 -20.62 17.08
N LEU A 736 -10.25 -21.72 16.89
CA LEU A 736 -11.15 -22.27 17.90
C LEU A 736 -11.11 -23.79 17.83
N LEU A 737 -10.91 -24.43 18.98
CA LEU A 737 -10.97 -25.88 19.13
C LEU A 737 -12.41 -26.40 19.43
N SER A 738 -13.42 -25.52 19.47
CA SER A 738 -14.66 -25.80 20.24
C SER A 738 -16.02 -25.31 19.68
N SER A 739 -16.12 -24.82 18.43
CA SER A 739 -17.46 -24.53 17.84
C SER A 739 -17.58 -24.96 16.38
N ASN A 740 -18.61 -25.76 16.10
CA ASN A 740 -18.94 -26.33 14.80
C ASN A 740 -20.00 -25.48 14.06
N SER A 741 -20.09 -25.65 12.74
CA SER A 741 -20.93 -24.90 11.78
C SER A 741 -20.48 -23.47 11.41
N LEU A 742 -20.52 -23.18 10.11
CA LEU A 742 -20.54 -21.84 9.53
C LEU A 742 -21.61 -21.86 8.43
N THR A 743 -22.55 -20.93 8.54
CA THR A 743 -23.82 -20.98 7.82
C THR A 743 -23.82 -20.13 6.55
N LEU A 744 -24.07 -20.76 5.39
CA LEU A 744 -24.31 -20.06 4.11
C LEU A 744 -25.82 -20.08 3.80
N ARG A 745 -26.47 -18.92 3.91
CA ARG A 745 -27.86 -18.73 3.45
C ARG A 745 -27.88 -18.27 1.99
N ILE A 746 -28.55 -19.06 1.16
CA ILE A 746 -28.82 -18.82 -0.25
C ILE A 746 -30.30 -18.47 -0.40
N GLU A 747 -30.58 -17.34 -1.05
CA GLU A 747 -31.93 -16.96 -1.48
C GLU A 747 -32.03 -17.12 -3.00
N GLU A 748 -32.63 -18.23 -3.45
CA GLU A 748 -33.06 -18.39 -4.84
C GLU A 748 -34.58 -18.22 -4.96
N LYS A 749 -35.00 -17.32 -5.86
CA LYS A 749 -36.34 -17.39 -6.45
C LYS A 749 -36.32 -18.47 -7.53
N LEU A 750 -36.51 -19.72 -7.13
CA LEU A 750 -36.80 -20.80 -8.06
C LEU A 750 -38.16 -20.52 -8.72
N SER A 751 -38.14 -20.24 -10.03
CA SER A 751 -39.34 -20.33 -10.87
C SER A 751 -39.41 -21.74 -11.46
N GLU A 752 -40.51 -22.44 -11.17
CA GLU A 752 -40.93 -23.79 -11.63
C GLU A 752 -39.84 -24.72 -12.26
#